data_AF-A0ABC9X3J5-F1
#
_entry.id   AF-A0ABC9X3J5-F1
#
_cell.length_a   1.000
_cell.length_b   1.000
_cell.length_c   1.000
_cell.angle_alpha   90.00
_cell.angle_beta   90.00
_cell.angle_gamma   90.00
#
_symmetry.space_group_name_H-M   'P 1'
#
loop_
_entity.id
_entity.type
_entity.pdbx_description
1 polymer ?
#
loop_
_entity_poly.entity_id
_entity_poly.type
_entity_poly.pdbx_seq_one_letter_code
_entity_poly.pdbx_strand_id
1 'polypeptide(L)'
;MRSKGQCSQKKSLYRPPRGLWGTTLTENTAENRELYVKTTLRELLVYILFLVDICLLTYGMTSSNAYYYTKVMSELFLQTSSDGRVSFQSIGSMADFWVYAQGPLLDNLYWTKWYNNESLAAHGTQSYIYYENLLLGVPRMRQLKVKNNSCVVHDDFKEEILGCYDVYSEDKEERVSFGLINGTAWQYHSEEELGGSSHWGRLTSYSGGGYYIDLKLTREKSAEALQVLKEKLWLDRGTRVVFIDFSVYNANINLFCVLRLVVEFPATGGAIPSWQIRTVKLIRYVSAWDFFIVACEIVFCIFIFYYVVEEILELRIHKLQYFTSIWNILDVVVILLSIVAIGFHIFRTIEVNRLLGELLKHPNTYADFEFLAFWQTQYNNMNAVNLFFAWIKIFKYISFNKTMTQLSSTLARCAKDILGFAIMFFIVFFAYAQLGYLLFGTQVENFSTFVKCIFTQFRIILGDFDYSSIDNANRVLGPIYFVTYVFFVFFVLLNMFLAIINDTYSEVKEELSSQKDELQLSDILKQSYNRTLMRLKLKKERISDVQKALQNGTKELDFEDFKNSLKDLLQRVLQLEQSINSIGSKIDAVVNKLDVLERNKLKRKDLLGKQLDNVSKEDEASQEELLPQNLDQLGKEEAESWGVERVQGNNLSGNSSQNGAYPILPGSQVPKNIQPQSDVCF
;
A
#
# COMPACT_ATOMS: atom_id res chain seq x y z
N MET A 1 -70.38 -9.33 -4.30
CA MET A 1 -69.92 -8.86 -5.64
C MET A 1 -68.41 -8.62 -5.59
N ARG A 2 -67.66 -8.81 -6.69
CA ARG A 2 -66.20 -8.49 -6.90
C ARG A 2 -65.25 -8.84 -5.72
N SER A 3 -64.30 -9.78 -5.78
CA SER A 3 -63.64 -10.48 -6.90
C SER A 3 -63.00 -9.58 -7.97
N LYS A 4 -61.72 -9.22 -7.74
CA LYS A 4 -60.55 -9.53 -8.59
C LYS A 4 -59.29 -8.88 -8.00
N GLY A 5 -58.14 -9.57 -8.08
CA GLY A 5 -56.89 -9.05 -7.50
C GLY A 5 -55.65 -9.97 -7.52
N GLN A 6 -55.73 -11.18 -8.08
CA GLN A 6 -54.54 -12.03 -8.24
C GLN A 6 -53.54 -11.39 -9.22
N CYS A 7 -52.39 -10.95 -8.72
CA CYS A 7 -51.32 -10.42 -9.55
C CYS A 7 -50.65 -11.55 -10.34
N SER A 8 -51.00 -11.67 -11.62
CA SER A 8 -50.51 -12.73 -12.50
C SER A 8 -48.99 -12.63 -12.70
N GLN A 9 -48.26 -13.71 -12.40
CA GLN A 9 -46.83 -13.83 -12.71
C GLN A 9 -46.62 -13.83 -14.23
N LYS A 10 -46.26 -12.67 -14.79
CA LYS A 10 -45.75 -12.58 -16.18
C LYS A 10 -44.42 -13.31 -16.28
N LYS A 11 -44.45 -14.57 -16.73
CA LYS A 11 -43.28 -15.32 -17.19
C LYS A 11 -42.75 -14.67 -18.48
N SER A 12 -41.86 -13.68 -18.37
CA SER A 12 -41.14 -13.13 -19.51
C SER A 12 -40.15 -14.19 -20.04
N LEU A 13 -40.37 -14.62 -21.29
CA LEU A 13 -39.62 -15.71 -21.90
C LEU A 13 -38.25 -15.25 -22.40
N TYR A 14 -37.27 -15.13 -21.50
CA TYR A 14 -35.85 -15.18 -21.83
C TYR A 14 -35.15 -16.12 -20.85
N ARG A 15 -34.74 -17.30 -21.33
CA ARG A 15 -33.91 -18.24 -20.57
C ARG A 15 -32.48 -18.14 -21.10
N PRO A 16 -31.52 -17.56 -20.35
CA PRO A 16 -30.11 -17.73 -20.69
C PRO A 16 -29.73 -19.22 -20.59
N PRO A 17 -28.64 -19.66 -21.26
CA PRO A 17 -28.25 -21.07 -21.28
C PRO A 17 -27.81 -21.57 -19.89
N ARG A 18 -28.72 -22.31 -19.25
CA ARG A 18 -28.72 -22.86 -17.86
C ARG A 18 -27.56 -23.79 -17.46
N GLY A 19 -26.46 -23.80 -18.22
CA GLY A 19 -25.28 -24.63 -17.93
C GLY A 19 -24.16 -23.84 -17.26
N LEU A 20 -23.68 -22.80 -17.93
CA LEU A 20 -22.42 -22.10 -17.62
C LEU A 20 -22.62 -20.74 -16.90
N TRP A 21 -23.83 -20.18 -17.00
CA TRP A 21 -24.18 -18.81 -16.60
C TRP A 21 -25.12 -18.76 -15.38
N GLY A 22 -25.11 -19.83 -14.57
CA GLY A 22 -25.91 -19.92 -13.34
C GLY A 22 -25.10 -19.47 -12.14
N THR A 23 -25.45 -18.32 -11.59
CA THR A 23 -24.86 -17.75 -10.37
C THR A 23 -25.83 -17.91 -9.20
N THR A 24 -25.33 -17.78 -7.97
CA THR A 24 -26.14 -17.69 -6.75
C THR A 24 -27.20 -16.59 -6.77
N LEU A 25 -27.01 -15.52 -7.56
CA LEU A 25 -27.96 -14.42 -7.72
C LEU A 25 -28.91 -14.59 -8.92
N THR A 26 -28.69 -15.55 -9.82
CA THR A 26 -29.55 -15.82 -10.99
C THR A 26 -30.34 -17.14 -10.91
N GLU A 27 -29.95 -18.07 -10.04
CA GLU A 27 -30.71 -19.29 -9.72
C GLU A 27 -31.37 -19.21 -8.33
N ASN A 28 -32.66 -19.56 -8.23
CA ASN A 28 -33.41 -19.64 -6.97
C ASN A 28 -32.85 -20.75 -6.04
N THR A 29 -31.77 -20.43 -5.31
CA THR A 29 -31.05 -21.38 -4.45
C THR A 29 -31.65 -21.54 -3.06
N ALA A 30 -32.60 -20.67 -2.67
CA ALA A 30 -33.24 -20.66 -1.34
C ALA A 30 -33.89 -22.00 -0.91
N GLU A 31 -34.39 -22.80 -1.86
CA GLU A 31 -35.02 -24.10 -1.57
C GLU A 31 -34.03 -25.28 -1.60
N ASN A 32 -32.80 -25.11 -2.11
CA ASN A 32 -31.88 -26.22 -2.41
C ASN A 32 -30.45 -25.95 -1.92
N ARG A 33 -30.18 -26.25 -0.64
CA ARG A 33 -28.86 -26.09 -0.01
C ARG A 33 -27.72 -26.83 -0.74
N GLU A 34 -28.01 -28.01 -1.31
CA GLU A 34 -27.03 -28.80 -2.10
C GLU A 34 -26.74 -28.15 -3.47
N LEU A 35 -27.67 -27.36 -4.04
CA LEU A 35 -27.44 -26.55 -5.24
C LEU A 35 -26.62 -25.30 -4.93
N TYR A 36 -26.92 -24.61 -3.82
CA TYR A 36 -26.18 -23.43 -3.37
C TYR A 36 -24.68 -23.74 -3.17
N VAL A 37 -24.35 -24.78 -2.41
CA VAL A 37 -22.95 -25.20 -2.19
C VAL A 37 -22.25 -25.61 -3.50
N LYS A 38 -22.98 -26.16 -4.47
CA LYS A 38 -22.42 -26.55 -5.77
C LYS A 38 -22.21 -25.36 -6.71
N THR A 39 -23.08 -24.34 -6.66
CA THR A 39 -22.93 -23.11 -7.46
C THR A 39 -21.80 -22.25 -6.91
N THR A 40 -21.74 -22.03 -5.59
CA THR A 40 -20.63 -21.27 -4.99
C THR A 40 -19.26 -21.93 -5.15
N LEU A 41 -19.16 -23.27 -5.04
CA LEU A 41 -17.89 -23.97 -5.31
C LEU A 41 -17.47 -23.86 -6.79
N ARG A 42 -18.42 -23.77 -7.73
CA ARG A 42 -18.11 -23.49 -9.14
C ARG A 42 -17.60 -22.06 -9.31
N GLU A 43 -18.31 -21.07 -8.76
CA GLU A 43 -17.92 -19.65 -8.78
C GLU A 43 -16.52 -19.47 -8.21
N LEU A 44 -16.23 -20.05 -7.04
CA LEU A 44 -14.92 -20.02 -6.40
C LEU A 44 -13.82 -20.67 -7.25
N LEU A 45 -14.07 -21.83 -7.88
CA LEU A 45 -13.07 -22.47 -8.75
C LEU A 45 -12.77 -21.66 -10.01
N VAL A 46 -13.80 -21.07 -10.64
CA VAL A 46 -13.61 -20.13 -11.76
C VAL A 46 -12.84 -18.89 -11.30
N TYR A 47 -13.17 -18.37 -10.12
CA TYR A 47 -12.52 -17.18 -9.56
C TYR A 47 -11.04 -17.41 -9.18
N ILE A 48 -10.70 -18.58 -8.63
CA ILE A 48 -9.31 -18.96 -8.35
C ILE A 48 -8.50 -19.07 -9.66
N LEU A 49 -9.07 -19.62 -10.73
CA LEU A 49 -8.38 -19.69 -12.02
C LEU A 49 -8.12 -18.29 -12.61
N PHE A 50 -9.11 -17.39 -12.54
CA PHE A 50 -8.93 -15.98 -12.92
C PHE A 50 -7.87 -15.27 -12.06
N LEU A 51 -7.87 -15.50 -10.74
CA LEU A 51 -6.90 -14.92 -9.82
C LEU A 51 -5.47 -15.39 -10.12
N VAL A 52 -5.29 -16.68 -10.42
CA VAL A 52 -3.98 -17.23 -10.83
C VAL A 52 -3.53 -16.61 -12.15
N ASP A 53 -4.43 -16.44 -13.12
CA ASP A 53 -4.13 -15.83 -14.42
C ASP A 53 -3.69 -14.35 -14.31
N ILE A 54 -4.43 -13.50 -13.57
CA ILE A 54 -4.03 -12.11 -13.34
C ILE A 54 -2.73 -12.00 -12.50
N CYS A 55 -2.47 -12.95 -11.59
CA CYS A 55 -1.17 -13.05 -10.91
C CYS A 55 -0.05 -13.39 -11.90
N LEU A 56 -0.24 -14.37 -12.79
CA LEU A 56 0.76 -14.73 -13.82
C LEU A 56 1.05 -13.56 -14.77
N LEU A 57 0.03 -12.80 -15.16
CA LEU A 57 0.21 -11.59 -15.98
C LEU A 57 1.02 -10.50 -15.25
N THR A 58 0.65 -10.17 -14.02
CA THR A 58 1.33 -9.12 -13.25
C THR A 58 2.79 -9.49 -12.95
N TYR A 59 3.05 -10.69 -12.40
CA TYR A 59 4.41 -11.16 -12.16
C TYR A 59 5.22 -11.36 -13.45
N GLY A 60 4.58 -11.81 -14.54
CA GLY A 60 5.22 -11.95 -15.85
C GLY A 60 5.64 -10.63 -16.50
N MET A 61 5.00 -9.51 -16.13
CA MET A 61 5.41 -8.16 -16.54
C MET A 61 6.51 -7.55 -15.66
N THR A 62 6.64 -7.97 -14.39
CA THR A 62 7.57 -7.37 -13.42
C THR A 62 8.81 -8.25 -13.16
N SER A 63 9.93 -7.94 -13.83
CA SER A 63 11.22 -8.57 -13.51
C SER A 63 11.87 -7.96 -12.27
N SER A 64 12.40 -8.80 -11.38
CA SER A 64 13.21 -8.38 -10.22
C SER A 64 14.44 -7.55 -10.61
N ASN A 65 15.00 -7.78 -11.81
CA ASN A 65 16.14 -7.02 -12.33
C ASN A 65 15.81 -5.53 -12.57
N ALA A 66 14.53 -5.18 -12.75
CA ALA A 66 14.11 -3.78 -12.95
C ALA A 66 14.43 -2.89 -11.74
N TYR A 67 14.39 -3.44 -10.52
CA TYR A 67 14.79 -2.72 -9.31
C TYR A 67 16.29 -2.39 -9.34
N TYR A 68 17.15 -3.38 -9.57
CA TYR A 68 18.60 -3.18 -9.61
C TYR A 68 19.03 -2.24 -10.75
N TYR A 69 18.41 -2.35 -11.93
CA TYR A 69 18.68 -1.45 -13.05
C TYR A 69 18.30 0.01 -12.72
N THR A 70 17.12 0.22 -12.11
CA THR A 70 16.68 1.54 -11.61
C THR A 70 17.64 2.07 -10.54
N LYS A 71 18.06 1.20 -9.61
CA LYS A 71 18.98 1.55 -8.52
C LYS A 71 20.33 2.03 -9.06
N VAL A 72 20.99 1.24 -9.92
CA VAL A 72 22.31 1.57 -10.49
C VAL A 72 22.26 2.86 -11.30
N MET A 73 21.19 3.09 -12.09
CA MET A 73 21.00 4.36 -12.80
C MET A 73 20.75 5.54 -11.84
N SER A 74 20.05 5.31 -10.73
CA SER A 74 19.84 6.35 -9.71
C SER A 74 21.11 6.70 -8.95
N GLU A 75 21.94 5.73 -8.57
CA GLU A 75 23.23 5.97 -7.89
C GLU A 75 24.19 6.72 -8.83
N LEU A 76 24.29 6.29 -10.10
CA LEU A 76 25.09 6.95 -11.13
C LEU A 76 24.71 8.43 -11.29
N PHE A 77 23.45 8.76 -11.59
CA PHE A 77 23.09 10.14 -11.93
C PHE A 77 22.82 11.04 -10.72
N LEU A 78 22.42 10.48 -9.56
CA LEU A 78 22.01 11.29 -8.40
C LEU A 78 23.11 11.50 -7.35
N GLN A 79 23.95 10.48 -7.12
CA GLN A 79 24.93 10.48 -6.03
C GLN A 79 26.36 10.80 -6.48
N THR A 80 26.73 10.44 -7.72
CA THR A 80 28.05 10.78 -8.29
C THR A 80 28.27 12.30 -8.25
N SER A 81 29.47 12.71 -7.84
CA SER A 81 29.86 14.11 -7.72
C SER A 81 31.22 14.38 -8.37
N SER A 82 31.40 15.59 -8.90
CA SER A 82 32.72 16.07 -9.33
C SER A 82 33.45 16.68 -8.13
N ASP A 83 34.73 16.33 -8.01
CA ASP A 83 35.66 16.73 -6.94
C ASP A 83 35.13 16.57 -5.51
N GLY A 84 34.15 15.67 -5.32
CA GLY A 84 33.46 15.44 -4.05
C GLY A 84 32.55 16.59 -3.58
N ARG A 85 32.26 17.59 -4.42
CA ARG A 85 31.59 18.84 -4.02
C ARG A 85 30.10 18.94 -4.39
N VAL A 86 29.73 18.51 -5.60
CA VAL A 86 28.35 18.65 -6.10
C VAL A 86 27.87 17.34 -6.71
N SER A 87 26.88 16.72 -6.07
CA SER A 87 25.99 15.70 -6.65
C SER A 87 24.66 16.32 -7.05
N PHE A 88 23.83 15.62 -7.83
CA PHE A 88 22.51 16.16 -8.24
C PHE A 88 21.61 16.50 -7.05
N GLN A 89 21.64 15.66 -6.01
CA GLN A 89 20.82 15.86 -4.80
C GLN A 89 21.26 17.08 -3.97
N SER A 90 22.50 17.57 -4.17
CA SER A 90 23.07 18.71 -3.45
C SER A 90 23.00 20.04 -4.21
N ILE A 91 22.34 20.10 -5.38
CA ILE A 91 22.22 21.33 -6.18
C ILE A 91 21.37 22.36 -5.42
N GLY A 92 22.02 23.34 -4.79
CA GLY A 92 21.38 24.46 -4.08
C GLY A 92 21.29 25.75 -4.88
N SER A 93 22.09 25.89 -5.95
CA SER A 93 22.16 27.11 -6.77
C SER A 93 22.27 26.83 -8.28
N MET A 94 22.05 27.88 -9.09
CA MET A 94 22.31 27.86 -10.54
C MET A 94 23.79 27.60 -10.88
N ALA A 95 24.73 27.93 -9.99
CA ALA A 95 26.15 27.64 -10.20
C ALA A 95 26.43 26.12 -10.06
N ASP A 96 25.86 25.49 -9.03
CA ASP A 96 25.99 24.05 -8.78
C ASP A 96 25.36 23.24 -9.93
N PHE A 97 24.22 23.70 -10.45
CA PHE A 97 23.61 23.14 -11.66
C PHE A 97 24.59 23.11 -12.84
N TRP A 98 25.28 24.23 -13.12
CA TRP A 98 26.25 24.28 -14.21
C TRP A 98 27.49 23.41 -13.95
N VAL A 99 27.92 23.24 -12.71
CA VAL A 99 29.00 22.30 -12.35
C VAL A 99 28.56 20.85 -12.58
N TYR A 100 27.37 20.48 -12.12
CA TYR A 100 26.78 19.16 -12.37
C TYR A 100 26.62 18.87 -13.88
N ALA A 101 26.07 19.83 -14.63
CA ALA A 101 25.78 19.68 -16.04
C ALA A 101 27.05 19.59 -16.91
N GLN A 102 28.14 20.30 -16.58
CA GLN A 102 29.38 20.29 -17.36
C GLN A 102 30.34 19.15 -16.98
N GLY A 103 30.26 18.61 -15.76
CA GLY A 103 31.06 17.47 -15.29
C GLY A 103 30.23 16.18 -15.21
N PRO A 104 29.71 15.80 -14.01
CA PRO A 104 29.09 14.50 -13.75
C PRO A 104 28.06 14.05 -14.78
N LEU A 105 27.20 14.95 -15.26
CA LEU A 105 26.20 14.62 -16.29
C LEU A 105 26.84 14.12 -17.59
N LEU A 106 27.82 14.85 -18.13
CA LEU A 106 28.49 14.47 -19.37
C LEU A 106 29.38 13.24 -19.19
N ASP A 107 30.08 13.14 -18.06
CA ASP A 107 30.97 12.00 -17.78
C ASP A 107 30.17 10.70 -17.61
N ASN A 108 28.99 10.76 -16.99
CA ASN A 108 28.10 9.61 -16.83
C ASN A 108 27.33 9.24 -18.11
N LEU A 109 27.09 10.20 -19.03
CA LEU A 109 26.43 9.97 -20.32
C LEU A 109 27.39 9.44 -21.40
N TYR A 110 28.65 9.90 -21.44
CA TYR A 110 29.57 9.70 -22.56
C TYR A 110 30.84 8.95 -22.15
N TRP A 111 30.72 7.63 -21.98
CA TRP A 111 31.81 6.74 -21.59
C TRP A 111 32.78 6.55 -22.77
N THR A 112 33.94 7.19 -22.73
CA THR A 112 34.94 7.16 -23.82
C THR A 112 36.05 6.13 -23.60
N LYS A 113 36.18 5.57 -22.39
CA LYS A 113 37.26 4.68 -21.97
C LYS A 113 36.75 3.45 -21.21
N TRP A 114 37.50 2.36 -21.37
CA TRP A 114 37.45 1.19 -20.50
C TRP A 114 38.12 1.46 -19.14
N TYR A 115 37.87 0.58 -18.17
CA TYR A 115 38.46 0.63 -16.82
C TYR A 115 40.01 0.53 -16.82
N ASN A 116 40.61 0.05 -17.91
CA ASN A 116 42.07 0.01 -18.12
C ASN A 116 42.62 1.26 -18.85
N ASN A 117 41.80 2.32 -19.01
CA ASN A 117 42.06 3.55 -19.78
C ASN A 117 42.17 3.41 -21.31
N GLU A 118 42.00 2.21 -21.89
CA GLU A 118 41.91 2.06 -23.36
C GLU A 118 40.63 2.71 -23.91
N SER A 119 40.67 3.23 -25.14
CA SER A 119 39.52 3.89 -25.76
C SER A 119 38.43 2.88 -26.14
N LEU A 120 37.16 3.18 -25.81
CA LEU A 120 35.99 2.39 -26.22
C LEU A 120 35.71 2.46 -27.73
N ALA A 121 36.39 3.36 -28.45
CA ALA A 121 36.12 3.80 -29.82
C ALA A 121 36.50 2.80 -30.95
N ALA A 122 36.26 1.50 -30.75
CA ALA A 122 36.47 0.48 -31.79
C ALA A 122 35.28 0.37 -32.77
N HIS A 123 34.04 0.45 -32.27
CA HIS A 123 32.84 0.09 -33.05
C HIS A 123 31.63 1.02 -32.78
N GLY A 124 31.68 2.25 -33.28
CA GLY A 124 30.49 3.10 -33.48
C GLY A 124 30.54 4.48 -32.82
N THR A 125 29.52 5.29 -33.12
CA THR A 125 29.31 6.66 -32.60
C THR A 125 28.31 6.73 -31.45
N GLN A 126 27.88 5.59 -30.92
CA GLN A 126 26.88 5.47 -29.85
C GLN A 126 27.55 5.31 -28.49
N SER A 127 26.99 5.95 -27.46
CA SER A 127 27.49 5.83 -26.08
C SER A 127 26.85 4.65 -25.34
N TYR A 128 27.66 3.94 -24.55
CA TYR A 128 27.24 2.82 -23.71
C TYR A 128 27.56 3.11 -22.24
N ILE A 129 26.52 3.36 -21.45
CA ILE A 129 26.62 3.62 -20.00
C ILE A 129 26.89 2.27 -19.30
N TYR A 130 27.91 2.20 -18.45
CA TYR A 130 28.42 0.93 -17.89
C TYR A 130 28.71 -0.16 -18.95
N TYR A 131 29.04 0.23 -20.19
CA TYR A 131 29.31 -0.66 -21.34
C TYR A 131 28.14 -1.52 -21.85
N GLU A 132 27.12 -1.83 -21.03
CA GLU A 132 25.96 -2.65 -21.41
C GLU A 132 24.73 -1.84 -21.88
N ASN A 133 24.61 -0.57 -21.47
CA ASN A 133 23.36 0.18 -21.59
C ASN A 133 23.47 1.24 -22.68
N LEU A 134 22.81 1.00 -23.82
CA LEU A 134 22.83 1.88 -24.99
C LEU A 134 22.04 3.16 -24.73
N LEU A 135 22.67 4.32 -24.90
CA LEU A 135 21.97 5.62 -24.92
C LEU A 135 21.14 5.73 -26.21
N LEU A 136 19.83 5.97 -26.09
CA LEU A 136 18.93 6.10 -27.24
C LEU A 136 18.84 7.56 -27.69
N GLY A 137 19.16 7.80 -28.97
CA GLY A 137 19.12 9.14 -29.57
C GLY A 137 20.16 10.08 -28.93
N VAL A 138 19.72 11.28 -28.59
CA VAL A 138 20.50 12.26 -27.81
C VAL A 138 19.66 12.81 -26.64
N PRO A 139 20.29 13.16 -25.49
CA PRO A 139 19.59 13.84 -24.39
C PRO A 139 19.03 15.20 -24.80
N ARG A 140 17.85 15.55 -24.28
CA ARG A 140 17.23 16.87 -24.44
C ARG A 140 17.30 17.64 -23.12
N MET A 141 17.73 18.89 -23.18
CA MET A 141 17.56 19.84 -22.08
C MET A 141 16.46 20.83 -22.45
N ARG A 142 15.48 21.05 -21.56
CA ARG A 142 14.32 21.92 -21.77
C ARG A 142 14.17 22.89 -20.59
N GLN A 143 13.77 24.13 -20.84
CA GLN A 143 13.69 25.21 -19.86
C GLN A 143 12.35 25.94 -19.98
N LEU A 144 11.76 26.27 -18.82
CA LEU A 144 10.65 27.22 -18.74
C LEU A 144 11.06 28.50 -18.03
N LYS A 145 10.55 29.62 -18.53
CA LYS A 145 10.86 30.98 -18.11
C LYS A 145 9.58 31.77 -17.91
N VAL A 146 9.61 32.75 -17.02
CA VAL A 146 8.50 33.65 -16.70
C VAL A 146 8.79 35.04 -17.23
N LYS A 147 7.75 35.71 -17.74
CA LYS A 147 7.79 37.06 -18.31
C LYS A 147 8.47 38.06 -17.36
N ASN A 148 9.27 38.96 -17.94
CA ASN A 148 9.85 40.07 -17.20
C ASN A 148 8.75 41.03 -16.71
N ASN A 149 8.87 41.54 -15.48
CA ASN A 149 7.87 42.36 -14.78
C ASN A 149 6.47 41.71 -14.69
N SER A 150 6.46 40.41 -14.42
CA SER A 150 5.25 39.60 -14.19
C SER A 150 4.62 39.78 -12.81
N CYS A 151 5.33 40.39 -11.86
CA CYS A 151 4.83 40.72 -10.53
C CYS A 151 4.85 42.23 -10.26
N VAL A 152 3.88 42.69 -9.45
CA VAL A 152 3.74 44.09 -9.05
C VAL A 152 4.63 44.37 -7.83
N VAL A 153 5.62 45.23 -8.00
CA VAL A 153 6.43 45.76 -6.90
C VAL A 153 5.62 46.82 -6.14
N HIS A 154 5.67 46.79 -4.79
CA HIS A 154 5.04 47.80 -3.94
C HIS A 154 5.67 49.18 -4.17
N ASP A 155 4.89 50.26 -4.12
CA ASP A 155 5.32 51.61 -4.53
C ASP A 155 6.63 52.05 -3.88
N ASP A 156 6.77 51.86 -2.56
CA ASP A 156 7.96 52.24 -1.77
C ASP A 156 9.28 51.63 -2.28
N PHE A 157 9.24 50.49 -2.97
CA PHE A 157 10.43 49.76 -3.45
C PHE A 157 10.66 49.90 -4.96
N LYS A 158 9.87 50.71 -5.68
CA LYS A 158 9.99 50.86 -7.15
C LYS A 158 11.26 51.57 -7.60
N GLU A 159 11.89 52.37 -6.74
CA GLU A 159 13.18 53.03 -7.04
C GLU A 159 14.36 52.04 -7.01
N GLU A 160 14.31 51.03 -6.13
CA GLU A 160 15.36 50.00 -6.00
C GLU A 160 15.12 48.79 -6.91
N ILE A 161 13.88 48.30 -7.00
CA ILE A 161 13.54 47.03 -7.67
C ILE A 161 13.06 47.29 -9.10
N LEU A 162 14.02 47.54 -10.00
CA LEU A 162 13.80 47.78 -11.43
C LEU A 162 13.23 46.57 -12.23
N GLY A 163 13.15 45.38 -11.63
CA GLY A 163 12.72 44.16 -12.33
C GLY A 163 12.21 43.05 -11.43
N CYS A 164 11.00 42.55 -11.70
CA CYS A 164 10.28 41.53 -10.91
C CYS A 164 9.94 40.29 -11.75
N TYR A 165 10.10 39.09 -11.18
CA TYR A 165 9.71 37.82 -11.83
C TYR A 165 8.91 36.96 -10.85
N ASP A 166 7.67 36.64 -11.20
CA ASP A 166 6.72 35.98 -10.29
C ASP A 166 6.93 34.44 -10.21
N VAL A 167 6.11 33.76 -9.40
CA VAL A 167 5.92 32.30 -9.44
C VAL A 167 5.38 31.90 -10.82
N TYR A 168 5.75 30.69 -11.27
CA TYR A 168 5.28 30.15 -12.55
C TYR A 168 3.75 29.94 -12.57
N SER A 169 3.09 30.50 -13.58
CA SER A 169 1.78 30.08 -14.08
C SER A 169 1.80 30.15 -15.61
N GLU A 170 0.92 29.42 -16.29
CA GLU A 170 0.89 29.34 -17.75
C GLU A 170 0.68 30.72 -18.42
N ASP A 171 -0.16 31.58 -17.82
CA ASP A 171 -0.40 32.95 -18.29
C ASP A 171 0.88 33.82 -18.23
N LYS A 172 1.75 33.53 -17.27
CA LYS A 172 2.99 34.26 -16.98
C LYS A 172 4.21 33.66 -17.68
N GLU A 173 4.04 32.54 -18.38
CA GLU A 173 5.11 31.89 -19.15
C GLU A 173 5.60 32.81 -20.28
N GLU A 174 6.93 32.92 -20.40
CA GLU A 174 7.58 33.68 -21.46
C GLU A 174 7.58 32.86 -22.76
N ARG A 175 7.04 33.44 -23.84
CA ARG A 175 6.86 32.80 -25.14
C ARG A 175 7.61 33.52 -26.27
N VAL A 176 8.37 34.57 -25.96
CA VAL A 176 9.18 35.33 -26.93
C VAL A 176 10.60 34.76 -27.01
N SER A 177 11.21 34.73 -28.19
CA SER A 177 12.62 34.31 -28.34
C SER A 177 13.56 35.25 -27.58
N PHE A 178 14.52 34.71 -26.82
CA PHE A 178 15.42 35.49 -25.96
C PHE A 178 16.91 35.28 -26.31
N GLY A 179 17.78 36.16 -25.84
CA GLY A 179 19.23 36.05 -26.07
C GLY A 179 19.70 36.68 -27.39
N LEU A 180 20.96 36.39 -27.76
CA LEU A 180 21.68 37.03 -28.88
C LEU A 180 22.04 36.07 -30.02
N ILE A 181 21.55 34.82 -29.99
CA ILE A 181 21.91 33.75 -30.93
C ILE A 181 20.64 33.07 -31.44
N ASN A 182 20.56 32.83 -32.74
CA ASN A 182 19.47 32.06 -33.34
C ASN A 182 19.65 30.55 -33.11
N GLY A 183 18.62 29.87 -32.62
CA GLY A 183 18.57 28.41 -32.45
C GLY A 183 17.45 27.97 -31.52
N THR A 184 17.15 26.67 -31.48
CA THR A 184 16.04 26.10 -30.68
C THR A 184 16.16 26.37 -29.17
N ALA A 185 17.39 26.53 -28.67
CA ALA A 185 17.65 26.87 -27.26
C ALA A 185 17.14 28.27 -26.89
N TRP A 186 16.92 29.13 -27.87
CA TRP A 186 16.63 30.56 -27.73
C TRP A 186 15.24 30.93 -28.29
N GLN A 187 14.60 30.00 -28.99
CA GLN A 187 13.26 30.12 -29.56
C GLN A 187 12.26 29.30 -28.72
N TYR A 188 11.07 29.85 -28.49
CA TYR A 188 10.01 29.17 -27.77
C TYR A 188 9.29 28.19 -28.70
N HIS A 189 9.00 27.00 -28.20
CA HIS A 189 8.20 25.98 -28.88
C HIS A 189 7.00 25.57 -28.02
N SER A 190 5.85 25.38 -28.66
CA SER A 190 4.63 24.93 -27.97
C SER A 190 4.67 23.45 -27.56
N GLU A 191 3.79 23.05 -26.63
CA GLU A 191 3.64 21.65 -26.18
C GLU A 191 3.28 20.73 -27.36
N GLU A 192 2.45 21.21 -28.30
CA GLU A 192 2.08 20.49 -29.54
C GLU A 192 3.27 20.32 -30.51
N GLU A 193 4.10 21.35 -30.71
CA GLU A 193 5.30 21.27 -31.56
C GLU A 193 6.34 20.27 -31.04
N LEU A 194 6.51 20.20 -29.72
CA LEU A 194 7.48 19.29 -29.09
C LEU A 194 6.95 17.85 -28.96
N GLY A 195 5.63 17.64 -29.12
CA GLY A 195 4.96 16.39 -28.76
C GLY A 195 5.06 16.07 -27.26
N GLY A 196 5.33 17.09 -26.44
CA GLY A 196 5.58 16.94 -25.01
C GLY A 196 4.29 16.78 -24.20
N SER A 197 4.45 16.64 -22.89
CA SER A 197 3.32 16.70 -21.96
C SER A 197 3.67 17.44 -20.67
N SER A 198 2.66 18.10 -20.10
CA SER A 198 2.75 18.81 -18.83
C SER A 198 3.23 17.92 -17.68
N HIS A 199 4.17 18.43 -16.88
CA HIS A 199 4.87 17.70 -15.81
C HIS A 199 4.49 18.22 -14.42
N TRP A 200 4.12 17.32 -13.51
CA TRP A 200 3.89 17.67 -12.11
C TRP A 200 5.20 17.64 -11.31
N GLY A 201 5.69 18.83 -10.96
CA GLY A 201 6.89 19.04 -10.14
C GLY A 201 6.59 19.12 -8.64
N ARG A 202 7.61 19.49 -7.86
CA ARG A 202 7.57 19.62 -6.39
C ARG A 202 6.93 20.93 -5.92
N LEU A 203 7.03 22.02 -6.70
CA LEU A 203 6.41 23.31 -6.38
C LEU A 203 5.06 23.51 -7.10
N THR A 204 4.97 23.14 -8.37
CA THR A 204 3.79 23.35 -9.22
C THR A 204 3.77 22.37 -10.40
N SER A 205 2.70 22.39 -11.20
CA SER A 205 2.70 21.77 -12.53
C SER A 205 3.31 22.73 -13.56
N TYR A 206 4.02 22.17 -14.52
CA TYR A 206 4.75 22.87 -15.59
C TYR A 206 4.27 22.41 -16.96
N SER A 207 4.21 23.30 -17.96
CA SER A 207 3.85 22.94 -19.34
C SER A 207 4.88 22.00 -19.99
N GLY A 208 4.46 21.33 -21.06
CA GLY A 208 5.32 20.51 -21.92
C GLY A 208 6.13 21.31 -22.95
N GLY A 209 5.79 22.59 -23.16
CA GLY A 209 6.47 23.51 -24.09
C GLY A 209 7.81 24.08 -23.58
N GLY A 210 8.23 25.20 -24.16
CA GLY A 210 9.37 25.99 -23.70
C GLY A 210 10.55 26.04 -24.68
N TYR A 211 11.73 26.32 -24.12
CA TYR A 211 12.99 26.45 -24.87
C TYR A 211 13.80 25.17 -24.72
N TYR A 212 14.35 24.62 -25.81
CA TYR A 212 15.02 23.32 -25.73
C TYR A 212 16.28 23.20 -26.59
N ILE A 213 17.21 22.37 -26.13
CA ILE A 213 18.41 21.99 -26.86
C ILE A 213 18.63 20.48 -26.78
N ASP A 214 18.78 19.87 -27.95
CA ASP A 214 19.22 18.49 -28.06
C ASP A 214 20.76 18.46 -28.00
N LEU A 215 21.30 17.73 -27.04
CA LEU A 215 22.75 17.51 -26.90
C LEU A 215 23.30 16.72 -28.11
N LYS A 216 24.62 16.58 -28.19
CA LYS A 216 25.28 15.93 -29.34
C LYS A 216 25.73 14.50 -28.97
N LEU A 217 26.05 13.68 -29.97
CA LEU A 217 26.49 12.29 -29.73
C LEU A 217 27.87 12.19 -29.04
N THR A 218 28.70 13.23 -29.07
CA THR A 218 30.04 13.21 -28.47
C THR A 218 30.17 14.18 -27.30
N ARG A 219 30.86 13.74 -26.25
CA ARG A 219 31.13 14.50 -25.01
C ARG A 219 31.62 15.92 -25.28
N GLU A 220 32.58 16.06 -26.19
CA GLU A 220 33.23 17.33 -26.55
C GLU A 220 32.24 18.36 -27.11
N LYS A 221 31.40 17.95 -28.08
CA LYS A 221 30.42 18.83 -28.72
C LYS A 221 29.25 19.16 -27.79
N SER A 222 28.91 18.27 -26.87
CA SER A 222 27.96 18.56 -25.79
C SER A 222 28.55 19.52 -24.76
N ALA A 223 29.84 19.38 -24.39
CA ALA A 223 30.53 20.31 -23.50
C ALA A 223 30.65 21.73 -24.10
N GLU A 224 31.02 21.83 -25.38
CA GLU A 224 31.03 23.09 -26.15
C GLU A 224 29.65 23.75 -26.15
N ALA A 225 28.58 22.99 -26.45
CA ALA A 225 27.21 23.50 -26.40
C ALA A 225 26.81 24.02 -25.01
N LEU A 226 27.10 23.27 -23.94
CA LEU A 226 26.81 23.72 -22.56
C LEU A 226 27.65 24.93 -22.15
N GLN A 227 28.89 25.04 -22.62
CA GLN A 227 29.72 26.23 -22.39
C GLN A 227 29.10 27.47 -23.06
N VAL A 228 28.66 27.37 -24.32
CA VAL A 228 27.99 28.49 -25.02
C VAL A 228 26.72 28.91 -24.29
N LEU A 229 25.88 27.99 -23.81
CA LEU A 229 24.67 28.34 -23.05
C LEU A 229 24.98 29.06 -21.73
N LYS A 230 26.05 28.64 -21.04
CA LYS A 230 26.54 29.25 -19.80
C LYS A 230 27.11 30.65 -20.03
N GLU A 231 27.94 30.82 -21.06
CA GLU A 231 28.52 32.12 -21.46
C GLU A 231 27.47 33.13 -21.97
N LYS A 232 26.34 32.66 -22.50
CA LYS A 232 25.25 33.49 -23.02
C LYS A 232 24.05 33.63 -22.07
N LEU A 233 24.19 33.22 -20.80
CA LEU A 233 23.18 33.36 -19.75
C LEU A 233 21.83 32.75 -20.14
N TRP A 234 21.84 31.52 -20.64
CA TRP A 234 20.62 30.77 -20.96
C TRP A 234 19.69 30.63 -19.74
N LEU A 235 20.28 30.26 -18.60
CA LEU A 235 19.65 30.32 -17.29
C LEU A 235 19.79 31.72 -16.68
N ASP A 236 18.70 32.25 -16.16
CA ASP A 236 18.59 33.58 -15.56
C ASP A 236 17.57 33.61 -14.41
N ARG A 237 17.41 34.78 -13.78
CA ARG A 237 16.45 35.01 -12.67
C ARG A 237 14.97 34.81 -13.04
N GLY A 238 14.62 34.80 -14.33
CA GLY A 238 13.27 34.52 -14.82
C GLY A 238 13.00 33.03 -15.07
N THR A 239 14.04 32.19 -15.02
CA THR A 239 13.94 30.74 -15.16
C THR A 239 13.20 30.13 -13.97
N ARG A 240 12.36 29.11 -14.20
CA ARG A 240 11.58 28.44 -13.14
C ARG A 240 11.80 26.94 -13.06
N VAL A 241 12.10 26.27 -14.17
CA VAL A 241 12.49 24.85 -14.17
C VAL A 241 13.38 24.54 -15.35
N VAL A 242 14.33 23.61 -15.15
CA VAL A 242 15.10 22.94 -16.20
C VAL A 242 14.88 21.44 -16.09
N PHE A 243 14.54 20.82 -17.22
CA PHE A 243 14.42 19.39 -17.41
C PHE A 243 15.63 18.88 -18.19
N ILE A 244 16.11 17.68 -17.84
CA ILE A 244 17.12 16.93 -18.58
C ILE A 244 16.55 15.53 -18.80
N ASP A 245 16.10 15.27 -20.03
CA ASP A 245 15.37 14.08 -20.42
C ASP A 245 16.20 13.21 -21.37
N PHE A 246 16.35 11.92 -21.04
CA PHE A 246 17.02 10.94 -21.90
C PHE A 246 16.51 9.51 -21.64
N SER A 247 16.77 8.62 -22.60
CA SER A 247 16.35 7.21 -22.53
C SER A 247 17.53 6.28 -22.80
N VAL A 248 17.58 5.17 -22.06
CA VAL A 248 18.67 4.19 -22.10
C VAL A 248 18.09 2.79 -22.21
N TYR A 249 18.61 1.97 -23.11
CA TYR A 249 18.16 0.60 -23.34
C TYR A 249 19.24 -0.43 -22.95
N ASN A 250 18.90 -1.35 -22.04
CA ASN A 250 19.75 -2.50 -21.75
C ASN A 250 19.32 -3.69 -22.62
N ALA A 251 20.22 -4.14 -23.50
CA ALA A 251 19.96 -5.25 -24.41
C ALA A 251 19.95 -6.63 -23.71
N ASN A 252 20.71 -6.79 -22.63
CA ASN A 252 20.85 -8.06 -21.91
C ASN A 252 19.57 -8.48 -21.19
N ILE A 253 18.78 -7.51 -20.71
CA ILE A 253 17.49 -7.77 -20.01
C ILE A 253 16.26 -7.24 -20.77
N ASN A 254 16.43 -6.62 -21.94
CA ASN A 254 15.37 -5.97 -22.73
C ASN A 254 14.49 -5.04 -21.87
N LEU A 255 15.12 -4.06 -21.22
CA LEU A 255 14.45 -3.01 -20.44
C LEU A 255 14.93 -1.63 -20.88
N PHE A 256 13.97 -0.72 -20.98
CA PHE A 256 14.21 0.70 -21.20
C PHE A 256 14.19 1.40 -19.84
N CYS A 257 15.13 2.32 -19.61
CA CYS A 257 15.10 3.25 -18.50
C CYS A 257 14.93 4.65 -19.07
N VAL A 258 13.86 5.33 -18.70
CA VAL A 258 13.62 6.73 -19.05
C VAL A 258 13.96 7.58 -17.83
N LEU A 259 14.85 8.55 -18.00
CA LEU A 259 15.32 9.44 -16.96
C LEU A 259 14.88 10.87 -17.28
N ARG A 260 14.13 11.47 -16.35
CA ARG A 260 13.83 12.90 -16.28
C ARG A 260 14.45 13.45 -15.00
N LEU A 261 15.51 14.23 -15.13
CA LEU A 261 16.08 15.02 -14.04
C LEU A 261 15.50 16.42 -14.10
N VAL A 262 15.05 16.95 -12.97
CA VAL A 262 14.34 18.23 -12.88
C VAL A 262 15.00 19.12 -11.84
N VAL A 263 15.30 20.37 -12.19
CA VAL A 263 15.80 21.37 -11.23
C VAL A 263 14.88 22.57 -11.27
N GLU A 264 14.15 22.77 -10.18
CA GLU A 264 13.17 23.85 -10.01
C GLU A 264 13.86 25.04 -9.34
N PHE A 265 13.63 26.24 -9.87
CA PHE A 265 14.18 27.50 -9.38
C PHE A 265 13.01 28.35 -8.85
N PRO A 266 12.68 28.27 -7.55
CA PRO A 266 11.57 29.05 -6.98
C PRO A 266 11.82 30.55 -7.10
N ALA A 267 10.74 31.36 -7.09
CA ALA A 267 10.82 32.82 -7.17
C ALA A 267 11.59 33.47 -6.00
N THR A 268 11.77 32.73 -4.89
CA THR A 268 12.63 33.10 -3.75
C THR A 268 14.14 33.02 -4.04
N GLY A 269 14.53 32.42 -5.16
CA GLY A 269 15.92 32.03 -5.43
C GLY A 269 16.31 30.69 -4.77
N GLY A 270 17.53 30.24 -5.05
CA GLY A 270 17.97 28.87 -4.79
C GLY A 270 17.55 27.89 -5.89
N ALA A 271 17.80 26.60 -5.68
CA ALA A 271 17.44 25.50 -6.56
C ALA A 271 16.91 24.31 -5.76
N ILE A 272 15.99 23.54 -6.34
CA ILE A 272 15.38 22.35 -5.74
C ILE A 272 15.43 21.21 -6.77
N PRO A 273 16.31 20.20 -6.59
CA PRO A 273 16.39 19.05 -7.48
C PRO A 273 15.28 18.04 -7.19
N SER A 274 14.72 17.45 -8.24
CA SER A 274 13.87 16.26 -8.19
C SER A 274 14.12 15.37 -9.42
N TRP A 275 13.72 14.11 -9.36
CA TRP A 275 14.05 13.12 -10.39
C TRP A 275 12.94 12.09 -10.57
N GLN A 276 12.77 11.62 -11.80
CA GLN A 276 11.88 10.54 -12.16
C GLN A 276 12.63 9.56 -13.08
N ILE A 277 12.89 8.37 -12.55
CA ILE A 277 13.62 7.29 -13.24
C ILE A 277 12.65 6.13 -13.38
N ARG A 278 12.28 5.78 -14.60
CA ARG A 278 11.24 4.78 -14.90
C ARG A 278 11.80 3.66 -15.77
N THR A 279 11.94 2.47 -15.19
CA THR A 279 12.31 1.26 -15.92
C THR A 279 11.06 0.53 -16.42
N VAL A 280 10.97 0.30 -17.74
CA VAL A 280 9.78 -0.24 -18.43
C VAL A 280 10.16 -1.24 -19.53
N LYS A 281 9.37 -2.31 -19.69
CA LYS A 281 9.51 -3.28 -20.80
C LYS A 281 8.61 -2.88 -21.97
N LEU A 282 9.13 -2.07 -22.91
CA LEU A 282 8.38 -1.61 -24.08
C LEU A 282 8.26 -2.69 -25.16
N ILE A 283 9.36 -3.36 -25.50
CA ILE A 283 9.38 -4.46 -26.47
C ILE A 283 9.03 -5.76 -25.73
N ARG A 284 7.79 -6.24 -25.89
CA ARG A 284 7.32 -7.41 -25.14
C ARG A 284 7.63 -8.76 -25.79
N TYR A 285 7.41 -8.93 -27.09
CA TYR A 285 7.42 -10.25 -27.74
C TYR A 285 8.82 -10.67 -28.21
N VAL A 286 9.66 -11.14 -27.28
CA VAL A 286 11.04 -11.57 -27.58
C VAL A 286 11.36 -12.97 -27.06
N SER A 287 11.07 -13.27 -25.78
CA SER A 287 11.42 -14.56 -25.17
C SER A 287 10.30 -15.60 -25.34
N ALA A 288 10.64 -16.88 -25.26
CA ALA A 288 9.66 -17.98 -25.14
C ALA A 288 8.70 -17.76 -23.95
N TRP A 289 9.20 -17.17 -22.85
CA TRP A 289 8.37 -16.75 -21.71
C TRP A 289 7.36 -15.65 -22.07
N ASP A 290 7.72 -14.73 -22.96
CA ASP A 290 6.80 -13.67 -23.38
C ASP A 290 5.64 -14.22 -24.22
N PHE A 291 5.88 -15.25 -25.04
CA PHE A 291 4.82 -15.96 -25.76
C PHE A 291 3.89 -16.76 -24.82
N PHE A 292 4.41 -17.27 -23.70
CA PHE A 292 3.55 -17.85 -22.65
C PHE A 292 2.67 -16.78 -22.00
N ILE A 293 3.20 -15.58 -21.72
CA ILE A 293 2.39 -14.47 -21.20
C ILE A 293 1.31 -14.04 -22.20
N VAL A 294 1.57 -14.05 -23.51
CA VAL A 294 0.52 -13.81 -24.53
C VAL A 294 -0.62 -14.83 -24.45
N ALA A 295 -0.33 -16.11 -24.15
CA ALA A 295 -1.39 -17.10 -23.95
C ALA A 295 -2.26 -16.79 -22.73
N CYS A 296 -1.66 -16.34 -21.61
CA CYS A 296 -2.40 -15.79 -20.47
C CYS A 296 -3.20 -14.53 -20.83
N GLU A 297 -2.67 -13.61 -21.65
CA GLU A 297 -3.42 -12.39 -22.04
C GLU A 297 -4.68 -12.71 -22.84
N ILE A 298 -4.65 -13.78 -23.66
CA ILE A 298 -5.83 -14.29 -24.37
C ILE A 298 -6.83 -14.94 -23.38
N VAL A 299 -6.35 -15.72 -22.41
CA VAL A 299 -7.19 -16.33 -21.35
C VAL A 299 -7.85 -15.26 -20.48
N PHE A 300 -7.11 -14.23 -20.08
CA PHE A 300 -7.62 -13.07 -19.35
C PHE A 300 -8.74 -12.35 -20.12
N CYS A 301 -8.56 -12.10 -21.43
CA CYS A 301 -9.60 -11.50 -22.27
C CYS A 301 -10.88 -12.37 -22.32
N ILE A 302 -10.75 -13.70 -22.30
CA ILE A 302 -11.89 -14.63 -22.23
C ILE A 302 -12.58 -14.55 -20.86
N PHE A 303 -11.83 -14.46 -19.75
CA PHE A 303 -12.41 -14.26 -18.41
C PHE A 303 -13.13 -12.91 -18.28
N ILE A 304 -12.54 -11.81 -18.78
CA ILE A 304 -13.22 -10.50 -18.76
C ILE A 304 -14.48 -10.52 -19.62
N PHE A 305 -14.49 -11.19 -20.78
CA PHE A 305 -15.71 -11.36 -21.57
C PHE A 305 -16.79 -12.19 -20.83
N TYR A 306 -16.38 -13.24 -20.11
CA TYR A 306 -17.29 -14.02 -19.26
C TYR A 306 -17.92 -13.14 -18.18
N TYR A 307 -17.12 -12.45 -17.37
CA TYR A 307 -17.64 -11.59 -16.30
C TYR A 307 -18.50 -10.43 -16.82
N VAL A 308 -18.14 -9.81 -17.96
CA VAL A 308 -18.97 -8.76 -18.60
C VAL A 308 -20.37 -9.28 -18.93
N VAL A 309 -20.50 -10.50 -19.46
CA VAL A 309 -21.81 -11.10 -19.77
C VAL A 309 -22.55 -11.54 -18.51
N GLU A 310 -21.85 -12.03 -17.49
CA GLU A 310 -22.38 -12.37 -16.16
C GLU A 310 -23.03 -11.14 -15.50
N GLU A 311 -22.28 -10.04 -15.32
CA GLU A 311 -22.80 -8.83 -14.67
C GLU A 311 -23.93 -8.16 -15.47
N ILE A 312 -23.89 -8.20 -16.81
CA ILE A 312 -24.99 -7.69 -17.64
C ILE A 312 -26.28 -8.51 -17.39
N LEU A 313 -26.20 -9.81 -17.14
CA LEU A 313 -27.37 -10.63 -16.78
C LEU A 313 -27.88 -10.27 -15.38
N GLU A 314 -27.00 -10.10 -14.40
CA GLU A 314 -27.39 -9.76 -13.02
C GLU A 314 -28.01 -8.35 -12.92
N LEU A 315 -27.38 -7.34 -13.54
CA LEU A 315 -27.89 -5.97 -13.64
C LEU A 315 -29.26 -5.91 -14.33
N ARG A 316 -29.50 -6.74 -15.36
CA ARG A 316 -30.81 -6.83 -16.04
C ARG A 316 -31.92 -7.37 -15.13
N ILE A 317 -31.59 -8.26 -14.19
CA ILE A 317 -32.53 -8.89 -13.27
C ILE A 317 -32.78 -8.00 -12.05
N HIS A 318 -31.72 -7.61 -11.34
CA HIS A 318 -31.78 -6.93 -10.03
C HIS A 318 -31.77 -5.40 -10.10
N LYS A 319 -31.37 -4.81 -11.24
CA LYS A 319 -31.39 -3.37 -11.52
C LYS A 319 -30.68 -2.54 -10.43
N LEU A 320 -31.43 -1.74 -9.66
CA LEU A 320 -30.89 -0.87 -8.61
C LEU A 320 -30.54 -1.63 -7.33
N GLN A 321 -31.16 -2.79 -7.06
CA GLN A 321 -30.87 -3.59 -5.88
C GLN A 321 -29.49 -4.25 -5.97
N TYR A 322 -28.97 -4.48 -7.17
CA TYR A 322 -27.61 -4.97 -7.40
C TYR A 322 -26.54 -4.10 -6.71
N PHE A 323 -26.68 -2.77 -6.80
CA PHE A 323 -25.72 -1.80 -6.26
C PHE A 323 -25.76 -1.64 -4.73
N THR A 324 -26.59 -2.39 -4.00
CA THR A 324 -26.56 -2.40 -2.52
C THR A 324 -25.49 -3.36 -1.97
N SER A 325 -24.92 -4.24 -2.80
CA SER A 325 -23.87 -5.18 -2.42
C SER A 325 -22.47 -4.61 -2.71
N ILE A 326 -21.64 -4.48 -1.68
CA ILE A 326 -20.24 -4.02 -1.79
C ILE A 326 -19.44 -4.92 -2.75
N TRP A 327 -19.69 -6.23 -2.71
CA TRP A 327 -19.04 -7.20 -3.59
C TRP A 327 -19.36 -6.95 -5.05
N ASN A 328 -20.62 -6.63 -5.36
CA ASN A 328 -21.10 -6.36 -6.72
C ASN A 328 -20.52 -5.03 -7.26
N ILE A 329 -20.33 -4.03 -6.39
CA ILE A 329 -19.60 -2.79 -6.77
C ILE A 329 -18.13 -3.12 -7.10
N LEU A 330 -17.46 -3.93 -6.28
CA LEU A 330 -16.08 -4.38 -6.53
C LEU A 330 -15.98 -5.16 -7.85
N ASP A 331 -16.95 -6.01 -8.15
CA ASP A 331 -17.02 -6.80 -9.38
C ASP A 331 -17.08 -5.90 -10.62
N VAL A 332 -17.93 -4.86 -10.61
CA VAL A 332 -17.98 -3.83 -11.68
C VAL A 332 -16.66 -3.04 -11.78
N VAL A 333 -16.02 -2.68 -10.65
CA VAL A 333 -14.74 -1.94 -10.65
C VAL A 333 -13.63 -2.76 -11.28
N VAL A 334 -13.47 -4.03 -10.91
CA VAL A 334 -12.45 -4.94 -11.48
C VAL A 334 -12.61 -5.08 -12.99
N ILE A 335 -13.84 -5.22 -13.47
CA ILE A 335 -14.15 -5.30 -14.92
C ILE A 335 -13.79 -3.98 -15.62
N LEU A 336 -14.20 -2.83 -15.07
CA LEU A 336 -13.94 -1.51 -15.66
C LEU A 336 -12.44 -1.25 -15.81
N LEU A 337 -11.65 -1.47 -14.75
CA LEU A 337 -10.20 -1.31 -14.78
C LEU A 337 -9.55 -2.27 -15.79
N SER A 338 -10.05 -3.50 -15.91
CA SER A 338 -9.54 -4.50 -16.84
C SER A 338 -9.81 -4.15 -18.31
N ILE A 339 -10.97 -3.53 -18.62
CA ILE A 339 -11.26 -3.01 -19.97
C ILE A 339 -10.33 -1.86 -20.33
N VAL A 340 -10.08 -0.92 -19.39
CA VAL A 340 -9.12 0.17 -19.58
C VAL A 340 -7.69 -0.37 -19.78
N ALA A 341 -7.30 -1.41 -19.04
CA ALA A 341 -6.01 -2.07 -19.20
C ALA A 341 -5.81 -2.65 -20.60
N ILE A 342 -6.81 -3.34 -21.16
CA ILE A 342 -6.77 -3.90 -22.52
C ILE A 342 -6.66 -2.76 -23.56
N GLY A 343 -7.43 -1.67 -23.40
CA GLY A 343 -7.35 -0.50 -24.28
C GLY A 343 -5.96 0.15 -24.28
N PHE A 344 -5.40 0.39 -23.09
CA PHE A 344 -4.04 0.94 -22.97
C PHE A 344 -2.97 0.01 -23.57
N HIS A 345 -3.12 -1.31 -23.38
CA HIS A 345 -2.18 -2.29 -23.93
C HIS A 345 -2.06 -2.17 -25.46
N ILE A 346 -3.18 -1.99 -26.16
CA ILE A 346 -3.22 -1.80 -27.61
C ILE A 346 -2.57 -0.46 -27.99
N PHE A 347 -2.99 0.65 -27.35
CA PHE A 347 -2.45 1.99 -27.59
C PHE A 347 -0.92 2.04 -27.46
N ARG A 348 -0.39 1.58 -26.32
CA ARG A 348 1.05 1.53 -26.05
C ARG A 348 1.81 0.73 -27.10
N THR A 349 1.24 -0.38 -27.56
CA THR A 349 1.89 -1.26 -28.56
C THR A 349 1.95 -0.62 -29.94
N ILE A 350 0.98 0.22 -30.31
CA ILE A 350 1.04 1.03 -31.54
C ILE A 350 2.12 2.11 -31.39
N GLU A 351 2.12 2.84 -30.28
CA GLU A 351 2.99 4.00 -30.08
C GLU A 351 4.48 3.65 -29.90
N VAL A 352 4.79 2.53 -29.23
CA VAL A 352 6.17 1.96 -29.20
C VAL A 352 6.71 1.75 -30.61
N ASN A 353 5.90 1.14 -31.49
CA ASN A 353 6.32 0.83 -32.84
C ASN A 353 6.48 2.09 -33.70
N ARG A 354 5.69 3.14 -33.44
CA ARG A 354 5.84 4.45 -34.09
C ARG A 354 7.17 5.11 -33.71
N LEU A 355 7.41 5.33 -32.41
CA LEU A 355 8.59 6.02 -31.88
C LEU A 355 9.89 5.27 -32.20
N LEU A 356 9.91 3.94 -32.02
CA LEU A 356 11.08 3.12 -32.34
C LEU A 356 11.36 3.07 -33.85
N GLY A 357 10.31 3.01 -34.68
CA GLY A 357 10.43 3.07 -36.14
C GLY A 357 10.85 4.43 -36.71
N GLU A 358 10.85 5.48 -35.88
CA GLU A 358 11.35 6.82 -36.18
C GLU A 358 12.83 6.94 -35.79
N LEU A 359 13.20 6.56 -34.56
CA LEU A 359 14.59 6.50 -34.09
C LEU A 359 15.50 5.63 -34.97
N LEU A 360 15.00 4.49 -35.45
CA LEU A 360 15.78 3.59 -36.33
C LEU A 360 16.09 4.20 -37.70
N LYS A 361 15.41 5.28 -38.10
CA LYS A 361 15.73 6.07 -39.31
C LYS A 361 16.67 7.24 -38.99
N HIS A 362 16.50 7.84 -37.80
CA HIS A 362 17.18 9.07 -37.40
C HIS A 362 17.83 8.92 -36.01
N PRO A 363 18.95 8.18 -35.88
CA PRO A 363 19.58 7.90 -34.58
C PRO A 363 20.21 9.13 -33.90
N ASN A 364 20.18 10.30 -34.54
CA ASN A 364 20.73 11.55 -34.04
C ASN A 364 19.67 12.47 -33.41
N THR A 365 18.39 12.09 -33.41
CA THR A 365 17.30 12.88 -32.81
C THR A 365 16.97 12.41 -31.40
N TYR A 366 16.45 13.31 -30.57
CA TYR A 366 15.74 12.93 -29.34
C TYR A 366 14.40 12.26 -29.71
N ALA A 367 13.92 11.35 -28.87
CA ALA A 367 12.56 10.84 -28.91
C ALA A 367 11.97 10.81 -27.49
N ASP A 368 10.73 11.29 -27.35
CA ASP A 368 10.03 11.29 -26.07
C ASP A 368 9.46 9.91 -25.76
N PHE A 369 10.12 9.19 -24.86
CA PHE A 369 9.57 7.99 -24.22
C PHE A 369 8.98 8.28 -22.83
N GLU A 370 9.03 9.52 -22.33
CA GLU A 370 8.57 9.88 -20.98
C GLU A 370 7.05 9.86 -20.88
N PHE A 371 6.32 10.42 -21.85
CA PHE A 371 4.86 10.31 -21.91
C PHE A 371 4.41 8.83 -21.88
N LEU A 372 5.08 7.99 -22.68
CA LEU A 372 4.82 6.56 -22.75
C LEU A 372 5.15 5.84 -21.42
N ALA A 373 6.28 6.19 -20.79
CA ALA A 373 6.69 5.63 -19.51
C ALA A 373 5.82 6.13 -18.34
N PHE A 374 5.28 7.35 -18.41
CA PHE A 374 4.29 7.89 -17.47
C PHE A 374 3.06 7.00 -17.49
N TRP A 375 2.43 6.85 -18.65
CA TRP A 375 1.23 6.02 -18.78
C TRP A 375 1.48 4.54 -18.47
N GLN A 376 2.64 3.98 -18.83
CA GLN A 376 3.00 2.62 -18.42
C GLN A 376 3.18 2.49 -16.90
N THR A 377 3.59 3.56 -16.20
CA THR A 377 3.64 3.59 -14.73
C THR A 377 2.24 3.68 -14.13
N GLN A 378 1.36 4.53 -14.67
CA GLN A 378 -0.03 4.61 -14.21
C GLN A 378 -0.82 3.32 -14.47
N TYR A 379 -0.57 2.65 -15.59
CA TYR A 379 -1.09 1.31 -15.88
C TYR A 379 -0.62 0.27 -14.85
N ASN A 380 0.68 0.30 -14.47
CA ASN A 380 1.19 -0.59 -13.42
C ASN A 380 0.52 -0.32 -12.07
N ASN A 381 0.36 0.95 -11.69
CA ASN A 381 -0.35 1.37 -10.48
C ASN A 381 -1.81 0.89 -10.49
N MET A 382 -2.52 1.09 -11.60
CA MET A 382 -3.91 0.67 -11.81
C MET A 382 -4.05 -0.86 -11.71
N ASN A 383 -3.14 -1.62 -12.31
CA ASN A 383 -3.14 -3.08 -12.23
C ASN A 383 -2.82 -3.60 -10.82
N ALA A 384 -1.94 -2.93 -10.06
CA ALA A 384 -1.68 -3.27 -8.67
C ALA A 384 -2.93 -3.08 -7.78
N VAL A 385 -3.67 -1.98 -7.99
CA VAL A 385 -4.94 -1.71 -7.31
C VAL A 385 -6.03 -2.72 -7.73
N ASN A 386 -6.11 -3.06 -9.02
CA ASN A 386 -7.03 -4.09 -9.53
C ASN A 386 -6.76 -5.47 -8.90
N LEU A 387 -5.48 -5.87 -8.84
CA LEU A 387 -5.05 -7.10 -8.19
C LEU A 387 -5.36 -7.11 -6.68
N PHE A 388 -5.16 -5.99 -5.98
CA PHE A 388 -5.51 -5.84 -4.57
C PHE A 388 -7.02 -6.08 -4.31
N PHE A 389 -7.89 -5.48 -5.13
CA PHE A 389 -9.33 -5.75 -5.04
C PHE A 389 -9.68 -7.20 -5.39
N ALA A 390 -8.99 -7.82 -6.35
CA ALA A 390 -9.16 -9.23 -6.66
C ALA A 390 -8.80 -10.16 -5.47
N TRP A 391 -7.72 -9.86 -4.74
CA TRP A 391 -7.39 -10.59 -3.50
C TRP A 391 -8.43 -10.38 -2.40
N ILE A 392 -9.00 -9.18 -2.26
CA ILE A 392 -10.10 -8.92 -1.31
C ILE A 392 -11.37 -9.71 -1.67
N LYS A 393 -11.71 -9.86 -2.96
CA LYS A 393 -12.90 -10.60 -3.41
C LYS A 393 -12.93 -12.05 -2.92
N ILE A 394 -11.78 -12.67 -2.64
CA ILE A 394 -11.72 -14.04 -2.11
C ILE A 394 -12.50 -14.16 -0.78
N PHE A 395 -12.59 -13.10 0.02
CA PHE A 395 -13.38 -13.10 1.26
C PHE A 395 -14.88 -13.34 1.02
N LYS A 396 -15.43 -12.96 -0.15
CA LYS A 396 -16.81 -13.30 -0.62
C LYS A 396 -17.07 -14.81 -0.61
N TYR A 397 -16.02 -15.61 -0.79
CA TYR A 397 -16.05 -17.07 -0.88
C TYR A 397 -15.40 -17.80 0.30
N ILE A 398 -14.74 -17.08 1.23
CA ILE A 398 -14.18 -17.65 2.48
C ILE A 398 -15.22 -17.60 3.63
N SER A 399 -16.29 -16.81 3.49
CA SER A 399 -17.38 -16.65 4.46
C SER A 399 -18.24 -17.91 4.74
N PHE A 400 -17.90 -19.07 4.17
CA PHE A 400 -18.52 -20.36 4.51
C PHE A 400 -18.13 -20.90 5.90
N ASN A 401 -17.14 -20.32 6.57
CA ASN A 401 -16.75 -20.66 7.93
C ASN A 401 -17.38 -19.69 8.95
N LYS A 402 -18.08 -20.22 9.97
CA LYS A 402 -18.75 -19.49 11.07
C LYS A 402 -17.87 -18.38 11.66
N THR A 403 -16.57 -18.62 11.83
CA THR A 403 -15.62 -17.62 12.38
C THR A 403 -15.31 -16.46 11.45
N MET A 404 -15.34 -16.68 10.12
CA MET A 404 -15.16 -15.63 9.12
C MET A 404 -16.46 -14.87 8.87
N THR A 405 -17.61 -15.56 8.93
CA THR A 405 -18.94 -14.93 8.96
C THR A 405 -19.07 -14.00 10.17
N GLN A 406 -18.59 -14.41 11.35
CA GLN A 406 -18.53 -13.58 12.55
C GLN A 406 -17.74 -12.29 12.31
N LEU A 407 -16.49 -12.39 11.86
CA LEU A 407 -15.65 -11.21 11.61
C LEU A 407 -16.30 -10.25 10.58
N SER A 408 -16.78 -10.76 9.45
CA SER A 408 -17.45 -9.93 8.44
C SER A 408 -18.76 -9.30 8.96
N SER A 409 -19.52 -10.01 9.80
CA SER A 409 -20.75 -9.50 10.40
C SER A 409 -20.46 -8.42 11.44
N THR A 410 -19.45 -8.60 12.29
CA THR A 410 -19.03 -7.59 13.27
C THR A 410 -18.64 -6.28 12.60
N LEU A 411 -17.80 -6.35 11.56
CA LEU A 411 -17.36 -5.18 10.80
C LEU A 411 -18.55 -4.48 10.10
N ALA A 412 -19.49 -5.24 9.54
CA ALA A 412 -20.68 -4.68 8.90
C ALA A 412 -21.65 -4.02 9.90
N ARG A 413 -21.75 -4.54 11.13
CA ARG A 413 -22.61 -4.01 12.20
C ARG A 413 -22.01 -2.72 12.79
N CYS A 414 -20.73 -2.72 13.16
CA CYS A 414 -20.07 -1.53 13.72
C CYS A 414 -19.74 -0.45 12.69
N ALA A 415 -19.78 -0.75 11.37
CA ALA A 415 -19.45 0.22 10.32
C ALA A 415 -20.21 1.55 10.44
N LYS A 416 -21.47 1.52 10.90
CA LYS A 416 -22.27 2.74 11.10
C LYS A 416 -21.74 3.60 12.24
N ASP A 417 -21.39 2.98 13.36
CA ASP A 417 -20.97 3.68 14.57
C ASP A 417 -19.50 4.10 14.48
N ILE A 418 -18.66 3.29 13.82
CA ILE A 418 -17.33 3.67 13.34
C ILE A 418 -17.40 4.87 12.39
N LEU A 419 -18.37 4.94 11.47
CA LEU A 419 -18.52 6.08 10.57
C LEU A 419 -18.92 7.37 11.33
N GLY A 420 -19.79 7.26 12.33
CA GLY A 420 -20.12 8.37 13.23
C GLY A 420 -18.90 8.85 14.03
N PHE A 421 -18.15 7.92 14.62
CA PHE A 421 -16.90 8.22 15.33
C PHE A 421 -15.83 8.81 14.40
N ALA A 422 -15.69 8.30 13.16
CA ALA A 422 -14.70 8.78 12.20
C ALA A 422 -14.88 10.26 11.87
N ILE A 423 -16.12 10.77 11.85
CA ILE A 423 -16.39 12.21 11.68
C ILE A 423 -15.79 13.00 12.86
N MET A 424 -16.00 12.55 14.11
CA MET A 424 -15.40 13.18 15.30
C MET A 424 -13.87 13.11 15.28
N PHE A 425 -13.30 11.96 14.91
CA PHE A 425 -11.87 11.78 14.73
C PHE A 425 -11.30 12.77 13.71
N PHE A 426 -11.90 12.86 12.51
CA PHE A 426 -11.39 13.73 11.45
C PHE A 426 -11.52 15.22 11.78
N ILE A 427 -12.55 15.65 12.53
CA ILE A 427 -12.64 17.03 13.03
C ILE A 427 -11.44 17.37 13.92
N VAL A 428 -11.12 16.53 14.90
CA VAL A 428 -9.97 16.74 15.80
C VAL A 428 -8.65 16.64 15.02
N PHE A 429 -8.51 15.64 14.15
CA PHE A 429 -7.33 15.39 13.35
C PHE A 429 -7.00 16.59 12.44
N PHE A 430 -7.96 17.07 11.64
CA PHE A 430 -7.76 18.23 10.76
C PHE A 430 -7.56 19.55 11.54
N ALA A 431 -8.16 19.71 12.72
CA ALA A 431 -7.89 20.86 13.59
C ALA A 431 -6.41 20.89 14.03
N TYR A 432 -5.86 19.76 14.48
CA TYR A 432 -4.42 19.64 14.74
C TYR A 432 -3.58 19.76 13.45
N ALA A 433 -4.06 19.30 12.29
CA ALA A 433 -3.31 19.39 11.03
C ALA A 433 -3.11 20.86 10.61
N GLN A 434 -4.18 21.65 10.72
CA GLN A 434 -4.14 23.10 10.48
C GLN A 434 -3.27 23.82 11.52
N LEU A 435 -3.35 23.43 12.80
CA LEU A 435 -2.51 23.97 13.86
C LEU A 435 -1.02 23.69 13.60
N GLY A 436 -0.66 22.45 13.25
CA GLY A 436 0.72 22.06 12.93
C GLY A 436 1.25 22.76 11.68
N TYR A 437 0.42 22.92 10.64
CA TYR A 437 0.76 23.69 9.44
C TYR A 437 1.10 25.15 9.78
N LEU A 438 0.25 25.82 10.58
CA LEU A 438 0.44 27.22 10.97
C LEU A 438 1.60 27.44 11.95
N LEU A 439 1.89 26.48 12.84
CA LEU A 439 2.97 26.59 13.83
C LEU A 439 4.36 26.24 13.28
N PHE A 440 4.45 25.21 12.42
CA PHE A 440 5.74 24.59 12.05
C PHE A 440 6.04 24.63 10.55
N GLY A 441 5.05 24.94 9.69
CA GLY A 441 5.18 24.83 8.23
C GLY A 441 6.22 25.76 7.58
N THR A 442 6.66 26.81 8.27
CA THR A 442 7.74 27.71 7.83
C THR A 442 9.14 27.22 8.17
N GLN A 443 9.29 26.23 9.07
CA GLN A 443 10.58 25.77 9.58
C GLN A 443 10.83 24.27 9.39
N VAL A 444 9.79 23.43 9.36
CA VAL A 444 9.91 21.97 9.35
C VAL A 444 9.32 21.38 8.07
N GLU A 445 10.14 20.67 7.28
CA GLU A 445 9.71 20.16 5.95
C GLU A 445 8.52 19.21 6.02
N ASN A 446 8.41 18.45 7.11
CA ASN A 446 7.28 17.55 7.41
C ASN A 446 5.93 18.29 7.56
N PHE A 447 5.97 19.59 7.87
CA PHE A 447 4.78 20.45 7.96
C PHE A 447 4.69 21.46 6.80
N SER A 448 5.54 21.37 5.76
CA SER A 448 5.63 22.42 4.73
C SER A 448 4.40 22.56 3.83
N THR A 449 3.51 21.57 3.80
CA THR A 449 2.20 21.65 3.14
C THR A 449 1.14 20.96 4.00
N PHE A 450 -0.12 21.39 3.91
CA PHE A 450 -1.23 20.78 4.66
C PHE A 450 -1.36 19.26 4.40
N VAL A 451 -1.11 18.81 3.17
CA VAL A 451 -1.10 17.38 2.81
C VAL A 451 0.04 16.63 3.49
N LYS A 452 1.25 17.22 3.58
CA LYS A 452 2.33 16.62 4.39
C LYS A 452 1.98 16.57 5.88
N CYS A 453 1.36 17.61 6.43
CA CYS A 453 0.93 17.65 7.84
C CYS A 453 0.04 16.44 8.18
N ILE A 454 -0.93 16.12 7.32
CA ILE A 454 -1.80 14.94 7.43
C ILE A 454 -0.99 13.64 7.49
N PHE A 455 -0.03 13.45 6.57
CA PHE A 455 0.82 12.25 6.57
C PHE A 455 1.75 12.18 7.78
N THR A 456 2.35 13.30 8.19
CA THR A 456 3.17 13.40 9.40
C THR A 456 2.40 13.08 10.66
N GLN A 457 1.13 13.46 10.75
CA GLN A 457 0.24 13.07 11.84
C GLN A 457 -0.02 11.56 11.90
N PHE A 458 -0.29 10.92 10.76
CA PHE A 458 -0.36 9.45 10.72
C PHE A 458 0.97 8.79 11.11
N ARG A 459 2.12 9.35 10.72
CA ARG A 459 3.44 8.86 11.15
C ARG A 459 3.65 9.00 12.67
N ILE A 460 3.22 10.12 13.28
CA ILE A 460 3.23 10.30 14.75
C ILE A 460 2.37 9.23 15.45
N ILE A 461 1.18 8.91 14.93
CA ILE A 461 0.33 7.81 15.48
C ILE A 461 1.04 6.45 15.41
N LEU A 462 1.84 6.22 14.36
CA LEU A 462 2.63 5.00 14.16
C LEU A 462 3.95 4.99 14.97
N GLY A 463 4.28 6.07 15.70
CA GLY A 463 5.52 6.20 16.47
C GLY A 463 6.75 6.68 15.67
N ASP A 464 6.57 7.09 14.42
CA ASP A 464 7.61 7.64 13.54
C ASP A 464 7.52 9.17 13.52
N PHE A 465 8.34 9.84 14.33
CA PHE A 465 8.31 11.30 14.45
C PHE A 465 9.68 11.90 14.77
N ASP A 466 10.00 13.02 14.11
CA ASP A 466 11.13 13.87 14.50
C ASP A 466 10.64 14.96 15.46
N TYR A 467 10.70 14.66 16.75
CA TYR A 467 10.43 15.62 17.81
C TYR A 467 11.46 16.76 17.85
N SER A 468 12.71 16.51 17.42
CA SER A 468 13.80 17.49 17.53
C SER A 468 13.59 18.69 16.60
N SER A 469 13.08 18.48 15.39
CA SER A 469 12.67 19.58 14.50
C SER A 469 11.48 20.37 15.05
N ILE A 470 10.55 19.73 15.76
CA ILE A 470 9.36 20.38 16.33
C ILE A 470 9.74 21.28 17.52
N ASP A 471 10.59 20.79 18.43
CA ASP A 471 11.07 21.57 19.58
C ASP A 471 11.98 22.73 19.15
N ASN A 472 12.88 22.50 18.18
CA ASN A 472 13.72 23.57 17.63
C ASN A 472 12.89 24.67 16.94
N ALA A 473 11.81 24.31 16.24
CA ALA A 473 10.93 25.29 15.59
C ALA A 473 10.14 26.14 16.59
N ASN A 474 9.67 25.56 17.70
CA ASN A 474 9.08 26.31 18.81
C ASN A 474 9.17 25.55 20.15
N ARG A 475 10.12 25.94 21.01
CA ARG A 475 10.42 25.30 22.32
C ARG A 475 9.29 25.36 23.37
N VAL A 476 8.17 26.05 23.08
CA VAL A 476 7.01 26.13 23.98
C VAL A 476 5.80 25.46 23.33
N LEU A 477 5.43 25.88 22.12
CA LEU A 477 4.25 25.35 21.43
C LEU A 477 4.50 23.98 20.79
N GLY A 478 5.74 23.63 20.46
CA GLY A 478 6.14 22.30 19.96
C GLY A 478 5.88 21.18 20.97
N PRO A 479 6.45 21.25 22.18
CA PRO A 479 6.16 20.29 23.26
C PRO A 479 4.66 20.21 23.60
N ILE A 480 3.98 21.35 23.70
CA ILE A 480 2.54 21.41 24.01
C ILE A 480 1.71 20.74 22.91
N TYR A 481 1.95 21.09 21.63
CA TYR A 481 1.29 20.46 20.47
C TYR A 481 1.49 18.96 20.48
N PHE A 482 2.73 18.49 20.67
CA PHE A 482 3.05 17.06 20.62
C PHE A 482 2.37 16.27 21.75
N VAL A 483 2.49 16.74 22.99
CA VAL A 483 1.90 16.07 24.16
C VAL A 483 0.37 16.06 24.09
N THR A 484 -0.27 17.18 23.69
CA THR A 484 -1.73 17.24 23.55
C THR A 484 -2.25 16.38 22.41
N TYR A 485 -1.57 16.39 21.25
CA TYR A 485 -1.91 15.53 20.11
C TYR A 485 -1.84 14.05 20.49
N VAL A 486 -0.74 13.61 21.11
CA VAL A 486 -0.59 12.21 21.57
C VAL A 486 -1.65 11.87 22.62
N PHE A 487 -1.92 12.75 23.60
CA PHE A 487 -2.94 12.50 24.60
C PHE A 487 -4.34 12.29 23.99
N PHE A 488 -4.83 13.23 23.18
CA PHE A 488 -6.17 13.12 22.62
C PHE A 488 -6.27 12.04 21.53
N VAL A 489 -5.33 11.99 20.59
CA VAL A 489 -5.45 11.10 19.42
C VAL A 489 -5.08 9.65 19.76
N PHE A 490 -4.02 9.43 20.55
CA PHE A 490 -3.60 8.07 20.92
C PHE A 490 -4.40 7.54 22.13
N PHE A 491 -4.43 8.25 23.25
CA PHE A 491 -5.02 7.71 24.49
C PHE A 491 -6.54 7.82 24.58
N VAL A 492 -7.18 8.78 23.90
CA VAL A 492 -8.66 8.88 23.88
C VAL A 492 -9.24 8.26 22.61
N LEU A 493 -8.87 8.76 21.42
CA LEU A 493 -9.56 8.38 20.18
C LEU A 493 -9.30 6.93 19.74
N LEU A 494 -8.05 6.42 19.76
CA LEU A 494 -7.81 5.01 19.41
C LEU A 494 -8.47 4.03 20.39
N ASN A 495 -8.47 4.33 21.70
CA ASN A 495 -9.12 3.48 22.69
C ASN A 495 -10.65 3.46 22.54
N MET A 496 -11.26 4.60 22.19
CA MET A 496 -12.69 4.67 21.83
C MET A 496 -13.02 3.83 20.59
N PHE A 497 -12.17 3.87 19.56
CA PHE A 497 -12.32 3.03 18.36
C PHE A 497 -12.26 1.53 18.68
N LEU A 498 -11.30 1.12 19.54
CA LEU A 498 -11.17 -0.26 20.00
C LEU A 498 -12.39 -0.73 20.82
N ALA A 499 -12.95 0.13 21.67
CA ALA A 499 -14.16 -0.19 22.45
C ALA A 499 -15.37 -0.49 21.55
N ILE A 500 -15.68 0.39 20.58
CA ILE A 500 -16.79 0.22 19.63
C ILE A 500 -16.69 -1.14 18.88
N ILE A 501 -15.47 -1.54 18.50
CA ILE A 501 -15.21 -2.82 17.85
C ILE A 501 -15.38 -3.99 18.83
N ASN A 502 -14.83 -3.89 20.04
CA ASN A 502 -14.89 -4.95 21.06
C ASN A 502 -16.33 -5.27 21.49
N ASP A 503 -17.15 -4.25 21.68
CA ASP A 503 -18.51 -4.40 22.18
C ASP A 503 -19.39 -5.04 21.09
N THR A 504 -19.28 -4.54 19.85
CA THR A 504 -19.94 -5.15 18.69
C THR A 504 -19.45 -6.58 18.42
N TYR A 505 -18.15 -6.84 18.62
CA TYR A 505 -17.57 -8.18 18.48
C TYR A 505 -18.16 -9.15 19.51
N SER A 506 -18.36 -8.70 20.74
CA SER A 506 -18.96 -9.48 21.82
C SER A 506 -20.43 -9.76 21.56
N GLU A 507 -21.21 -8.76 21.14
CA GLU A 507 -22.63 -8.90 20.79
C GLU A 507 -22.87 -9.95 19.69
N VAL A 508 -22.14 -9.86 18.57
CA VAL A 508 -22.28 -10.82 17.45
C VAL A 508 -21.74 -12.20 17.81
N LYS A 509 -20.74 -12.29 18.71
CA LYS A 509 -20.25 -13.56 19.24
C LYS A 509 -21.32 -14.27 20.07
N GLU A 510 -22.05 -13.53 20.90
CA GLU A 510 -23.18 -14.08 21.68
C GLU A 510 -24.31 -14.51 20.74
N GLU A 511 -24.70 -13.68 19.77
CA GLU A 511 -25.73 -14.01 18.78
C GLU A 511 -25.40 -15.30 18.01
N LEU A 512 -24.17 -15.43 17.49
CA LEU A 512 -23.70 -16.64 16.79
C LEU A 512 -23.44 -17.85 17.70
N SER A 513 -23.35 -17.66 19.02
CA SER A 513 -23.35 -18.77 20.00
C SER A 513 -24.78 -19.23 20.32
N SER A 514 -25.76 -18.33 20.28
CA SER A 514 -27.17 -18.64 20.48
C SER A 514 -27.79 -19.37 19.28
N GLN A 515 -27.29 -19.08 18.07
CA GLN A 515 -27.58 -19.88 16.88
C GLN A 515 -26.91 -21.26 16.99
N LYS A 516 -27.75 -22.28 17.20
CA LYS A 516 -27.41 -23.70 17.00
C LYS A 516 -26.71 -23.89 15.65
N ASP A 517 -25.81 -24.85 15.55
CA ASP A 517 -24.92 -25.01 14.40
C ASP A 517 -25.63 -25.45 13.10
N GLU A 518 -26.34 -24.52 12.47
CA GLU A 518 -26.98 -24.71 11.16
C GLU A 518 -25.97 -24.91 10.02
N LEU A 519 -24.69 -24.58 10.25
CA LEU A 519 -23.58 -24.80 9.32
C LEU A 519 -23.10 -26.26 9.35
N GLN A 520 -24.00 -27.19 9.01
CA GLN A 520 -23.74 -28.60 8.71
C GLN A 520 -22.82 -28.81 7.47
N LEU A 521 -22.05 -27.80 7.07
CA LEU A 521 -21.23 -27.82 5.85
C LEU A 521 -20.05 -28.78 5.97
N SER A 522 -19.48 -28.95 7.17
CA SER A 522 -18.51 -30.00 7.47
C SER A 522 -19.08 -31.39 7.16
N ASP A 523 -20.29 -31.68 7.64
CA ASP A 523 -20.96 -32.96 7.42
C ASP A 523 -21.45 -33.12 5.98
N ILE A 524 -21.93 -32.06 5.31
CA ILE A 524 -22.32 -32.10 3.89
C ILE A 524 -21.08 -32.32 3.00
N LEU A 525 -19.95 -31.66 3.26
CA LEU A 525 -18.70 -31.89 2.53
C LEU A 525 -18.15 -33.29 2.80
N LYS A 526 -18.17 -33.76 4.05
CA LYS A 526 -17.76 -35.12 4.44
C LYS A 526 -18.68 -36.18 3.83
N GLN A 527 -19.98 -35.94 3.77
CA GLN A 527 -20.96 -36.81 3.11
C GLN A 527 -20.82 -36.78 1.57
N SER A 528 -20.53 -35.62 0.97
CA SER A 528 -20.30 -35.47 -0.46
C SER A 528 -18.99 -36.14 -0.90
N TYR A 529 -17.90 -35.94 -0.15
CA TYR A 529 -16.64 -36.65 -0.28
C TYR A 529 -16.85 -38.16 -0.16
N ASN A 530 -17.54 -38.62 0.89
CA ASN A 530 -17.88 -40.04 1.06
C ASN A 530 -18.76 -40.59 -0.06
N ARG A 531 -19.71 -39.80 -0.62
CA ARG A 531 -20.50 -40.19 -1.81
C ARG A 531 -19.65 -40.28 -3.07
N THR A 532 -18.68 -39.38 -3.29
CA THR A 532 -17.74 -39.50 -4.41
C THR A 532 -16.74 -40.65 -4.25
N LEU A 533 -16.24 -40.88 -3.04
CA LEU A 533 -15.39 -42.01 -2.69
C LEU A 533 -16.15 -43.34 -2.86
N MET A 534 -17.42 -43.41 -2.43
CA MET A 534 -18.31 -44.55 -2.70
C MET A 534 -18.58 -44.71 -4.20
N ARG A 535 -18.77 -43.64 -4.98
CA ARG A 535 -18.93 -43.75 -6.44
C ARG A 535 -17.67 -44.23 -7.16
N LEU A 536 -16.48 -43.92 -6.63
CA LEU A 536 -15.21 -44.47 -7.11
C LEU A 536 -15.05 -45.95 -6.70
N LYS A 537 -15.41 -46.33 -5.46
CA LYS A 537 -15.42 -47.73 -5.00
C LYS A 537 -16.46 -48.59 -5.75
N LEU A 538 -17.67 -48.08 -6.02
CA LEU A 538 -18.69 -48.73 -6.87
C LEU A 538 -18.29 -48.81 -8.35
N LYS A 539 -17.51 -47.84 -8.87
CA LYS A 539 -16.90 -47.98 -10.20
C LYS A 539 -15.86 -49.10 -10.21
N LYS A 540 -15.03 -49.23 -9.16
CA LYS A 540 -14.05 -50.33 -9.01
C LYS A 540 -14.73 -51.69 -8.97
N GLU A 541 -15.85 -51.83 -8.26
CA GLU A 541 -16.67 -53.06 -8.25
C GLU A 541 -17.29 -53.34 -9.62
N ARG A 542 -17.94 -52.36 -10.25
CA ARG A 542 -18.56 -52.55 -11.57
C ARG A 542 -17.53 -52.87 -12.67
N ILE A 543 -16.31 -52.34 -12.58
CA ILE A 543 -15.19 -52.71 -13.45
C ILE A 543 -14.74 -54.15 -13.16
N SER A 544 -14.70 -54.58 -11.90
CA SER A 544 -14.44 -55.97 -11.52
C SER A 544 -15.48 -56.94 -12.10
N ASP A 545 -16.76 -56.57 -12.16
CA ASP A 545 -17.81 -57.45 -12.69
C ASP A 545 -17.83 -57.47 -14.23
N VAL A 546 -17.49 -56.35 -14.89
CA VAL A 546 -17.19 -56.34 -16.33
C VAL A 546 -15.95 -57.20 -16.64
N GLN A 547 -14.94 -57.19 -15.77
CA GLN A 547 -13.75 -58.02 -15.90
C GLN A 547 -14.07 -59.52 -15.73
N LYS A 548 -15.03 -59.91 -14.86
CA LYS A 548 -15.55 -61.29 -14.81
C LYS A 548 -16.31 -61.65 -16.09
N ALA A 549 -17.14 -60.75 -16.62
CA ALA A 549 -17.89 -61.00 -17.85
C ALA A 549 -16.96 -61.21 -19.07
N LEU A 550 -15.85 -60.47 -19.13
CA LEU A 550 -14.84 -60.59 -20.19
C LEU A 550 -13.99 -61.88 -20.08
N GLN A 551 -13.92 -62.56 -18.93
CA GLN A 551 -13.18 -63.83 -18.80
C GLN A 551 -13.80 -65.00 -19.60
N ASN A 552 -15.04 -64.88 -20.09
CA ASN A 552 -15.72 -65.91 -20.87
C ASN A 552 -15.58 -65.74 -22.40
N GLY A 553 -14.72 -64.83 -22.88
CA GLY A 553 -14.44 -64.62 -24.32
C GLY A 553 -12.94 -64.63 -24.61
N THR A 554 -12.49 -65.51 -25.51
CA THR A 554 -11.06 -65.77 -25.74
C THR A 554 -10.40 -64.82 -26.74
N LYS A 555 -9.36 -64.11 -26.30
CA LYS A 555 -7.99 -64.19 -26.85
C LYS A 555 -6.96 -63.36 -26.08
N GLU A 556 -5.76 -63.90 -25.98
CA GLU A 556 -4.54 -63.27 -25.43
C GLU A 556 -3.77 -62.54 -26.57
N LEU A 557 -2.70 -61.75 -26.37
CA LEU A 557 -1.93 -61.36 -25.17
C LEU A 557 -1.75 -59.82 -25.16
N ASP A 558 -1.71 -59.21 -23.97
CA ASP A 558 -1.03 -57.94 -23.57
C ASP A 558 -1.44 -57.54 -22.13
N PHE A 559 -2.62 -58.02 -21.71
CA PHE A 559 -3.31 -57.60 -20.49
C PHE A 559 -2.61 -57.97 -19.16
N GLU A 560 -1.73 -58.99 -19.15
CA GLU A 560 -1.20 -59.57 -17.92
C GLU A 560 -0.17 -58.66 -17.22
N ASP A 561 0.68 -57.95 -17.98
CA ASP A 561 1.63 -56.98 -17.41
C ASP A 561 0.96 -55.67 -16.97
N PHE A 562 -0.08 -55.24 -17.69
CA PHE A 562 -0.94 -54.13 -17.25
C PHE A 562 -1.66 -54.48 -15.93
N LYS A 563 -2.21 -55.68 -15.83
CA LYS A 563 -2.84 -56.26 -14.63
C LYS A 563 -1.87 -56.38 -13.44
N ASN A 564 -0.59 -56.68 -13.69
CA ASN A 564 0.45 -56.73 -12.66
C ASN A 564 0.87 -55.32 -12.21
N SER A 565 1.09 -54.38 -13.14
CA SER A 565 1.36 -52.97 -12.80
C SER A 565 0.21 -52.32 -12.02
N LEU A 566 -1.04 -52.60 -12.42
CA LEU A 566 -2.23 -52.07 -11.76
C LEU A 566 -2.46 -52.70 -10.38
N LYS A 567 -2.05 -53.96 -10.16
CA LYS A 567 -1.99 -54.56 -8.82
C LYS A 567 -0.97 -53.86 -7.91
N ASP A 568 0.24 -53.63 -8.39
CA ASP A 568 1.29 -52.97 -7.59
C ASP A 568 0.91 -51.52 -7.24
N LEU A 569 0.37 -50.77 -8.21
CA LEU A 569 -0.14 -49.42 -7.96
C LEU A 569 -1.31 -49.42 -6.96
N LEU A 570 -2.20 -50.42 -7.02
CA LEU A 570 -3.28 -50.61 -6.03
C LEU A 570 -2.73 -50.96 -4.62
N GLN A 571 -1.67 -51.76 -4.54
CA GLN A 571 -0.98 -52.14 -3.30
C GLN A 571 -0.38 -50.89 -2.62
N ARG A 572 0.30 -50.03 -3.39
CA ARG A 572 0.87 -48.76 -2.93
C ARG A 572 -0.21 -47.78 -2.44
N VAL A 573 -1.34 -47.69 -3.14
CA VAL A 573 -2.49 -46.86 -2.72
C VAL A 573 -3.13 -47.39 -1.42
N LEU A 574 -3.18 -48.70 -1.21
CA LEU A 574 -3.65 -49.31 0.04
C LEU A 574 -2.71 -49.04 1.22
N GLN A 575 -1.38 -49.09 1.00
CA GLN A 575 -0.40 -48.66 2.00
C GLN A 575 -0.51 -47.17 2.33
N LEU A 576 -0.87 -46.33 1.35
CA LEU A 576 -1.18 -44.90 1.58
C LEU A 576 -2.48 -44.70 2.39
N GLU A 577 -3.59 -45.39 2.08
CA GLU A 577 -4.81 -45.35 2.92
C GLU A 577 -4.48 -45.76 4.38
N GLN A 578 -3.70 -46.84 4.58
CA GLN A 578 -3.28 -47.27 5.92
C GLN A 578 -2.37 -46.26 6.63
N SER A 579 -1.43 -45.65 5.90
CA SER A 579 -0.53 -44.61 6.44
C SER A 579 -1.29 -43.35 6.85
N ILE A 580 -2.25 -42.91 6.03
CA ILE A 580 -3.10 -41.75 6.31
C ILE A 580 -4.00 -42.02 7.52
N ASN A 581 -4.57 -43.22 7.67
CA ASN A 581 -5.34 -43.60 8.86
C ASN A 581 -4.46 -43.70 10.13
N SER A 582 -3.20 -44.14 9.99
CA SER A 582 -2.20 -44.09 11.07
C SER A 582 -1.83 -42.65 11.47
N ILE A 583 -1.82 -41.72 10.52
CA ILE A 583 -1.58 -40.29 10.77
C ILE A 583 -2.82 -39.65 11.41
N GLY A 584 -4.03 -39.94 10.92
CA GLY A 584 -5.30 -39.45 11.48
C GLY A 584 -5.47 -39.83 12.95
N SER A 585 -5.31 -41.11 13.30
CA SER A 585 -5.36 -41.56 14.69
C SER A 585 -4.27 -40.96 15.59
N LYS A 586 -3.09 -40.61 15.04
CA LYS A 586 -2.07 -39.85 15.78
C LYS A 586 -2.46 -38.38 15.96
N ILE A 587 -3.10 -37.75 14.97
CA ILE A 587 -3.64 -36.39 15.07
C ILE A 587 -4.75 -36.35 16.12
N ASP A 588 -5.71 -37.29 16.10
CA ASP A 588 -6.76 -37.39 17.11
C ASP A 588 -6.18 -37.58 18.52
N ALA A 589 -5.12 -38.38 18.68
CA ALA A 589 -4.42 -38.55 19.94
C ALA A 589 -3.65 -37.27 20.40
N VAL A 590 -3.17 -36.45 19.46
CA VAL A 590 -2.55 -35.14 19.74
C VAL A 590 -3.60 -34.08 20.09
N VAL A 591 -4.73 -34.04 19.37
CA VAL A 591 -5.86 -33.14 19.66
C VAL A 591 -6.43 -33.45 21.03
N ASN A 592 -6.71 -34.71 21.37
CA ASN A 592 -7.17 -35.08 22.72
C ASN A 592 -6.15 -34.72 23.82
N LYS A 593 -4.84 -34.79 23.54
CA LYS A 593 -3.81 -34.33 24.48
C LYS A 593 -3.75 -32.80 24.62
N LEU A 594 -4.00 -32.06 23.54
CA LEU A 594 -4.14 -30.60 23.55
C LEU A 594 -5.36 -30.17 24.36
N ASP A 595 -6.51 -30.78 24.13
CA ASP A 595 -7.75 -30.60 24.90
C ASP A 595 -7.53 -30.83 26.40
N VAL A 596 -6.85 -31.92 26.77
CA VAL A 596 -6.52 -32.22 28.17
C VAL A 596 -5.52 -31.21 28.74
N LEU A 597 -4.53 -30.77 27.97
CA LEU A 597 -3.59 -29.70 28.38
C LEU A 597 -4.29 -28.35 28.58
N GLU A 598 -5.25 -28.00 27.73
CA GLU A 598 -6.00 -26.75 27.81
C GLU A 598 -6.98 -26.76 28.99
N ARG A 599 -7.73 -27.85 29.19
CA ARG A 599 -8.54 -28.04 30.40
C ARG A 599 -7.69 -28.03 31.68
N ASN A 600 -6.47 -28.56 31.64
CA ASN A 600 -5.54 -28.50 32.78
C ASN A 600 -4.92 -27.11 32.99
N LYS A 601 -4.69 -26.33 31.92
CA LYS A 601 -4.34 -24.90 32.02
C LYS A 601 -5.49 -24.08 32.62
N LEU A 602 -6.73 -24.35 32.22
CA LEU A 602 -7.93 -23.71 32.76
C LEU A 602 -8.06 -24.01 34.26
N LYS A 603 -8.01 -25.30 34.65
CA LYS A 603 -8.00 -25.70 36.07
C LYS A 603 -6.85 -25.10 36.87
N ARG A 604 -5.66 -24.90 36.28
CA ARG A 604 -4.56 -24.18 36.94
C ARG A 604 -4.84 -22.68 37.09
N LYS A 605 -5.50 -22.04 36.13
CA LYS A 605 -5.99 -20.65 36.28
C LYS A 605 -7.07 -20.56 37.36
N ASP A 606 -8.03 -21.49 37.40
CA ASP A 606 -9.08 -21.52 38.43
C ASP A 606 -8.49 -21.78 39.83
N LEU A 607 -7.46 -22.62 39.93
CA LEU A 607 -6.78 -22.90 41.20
C LEU A 607 -5.91 -21.72 41.65
N LEU A 608 -5.17 -21.08 40.74
CA LEU A 608 -4.42 -19.85 41.04
C LEU A 608 -5.36 -18.69 41.38
N GLY A 609 -6.50 -18.57 40.69
CA GLY A 609 -7.56 -17.63 41.01
C GLY A 609 -8.06 -17.87 42.43
N LYS A 610 -8.44 -19.11 42.78
CA LYS A 610 -8.87 -19.45 44.15
C LYS A 610 -7.78 -19.32 45.21
N GLN A 611 -6.50 -19.42 44.85
CA GLN A 611 -5.41 -19.10 45.78
C GLN A 611 -5.20 -17.58 45.92
N LEU A 612 -5.41 -16.78 44.86
CA LEU A 612 -5.49 -15.31 44.99
C LEU A 612 -6.73 -14.89 45.80
N ASP A 613 -7.90 -15.49 45.58
CA ASP A 613 -9.14 -15.24 46.31
C ASP A 613 -9.06 -15.67 47.79
N ASN A 614 -8.16 -16.62 48.11
CA ASN A 614 -7.89 -17.01 49.49
C ASN A 614 -6.82 -16.10 50.11
N VAL A 615 -5.73 -15.77 49.40
CA VAL A 615 -4.69 -14.86 49.90
C VAL A 615 -5.26 -13.46 50.13
N SER A 616 -6.08 -12.94 49.22
CA SER A 616 -6.79 -11.66 49.43
C SER A 616 -7.76 -11.71 50.61
N LYS A 617 -8.36 -12.86 50.93
CA LYS A 617 -9.18 -13.04 52.14
C LYS A 617 -8.35 -13.25 53.41
N GLU A 618 -7.14 -13.78 53.31
CA GLU A 618 -6.19 -13.84 54.42
C GLU A 618 -5.58 -12.44 54.68
N ASP A 619 -5.36 -11.63 53.64
CA ASP A 619 -4.97 -10.21 53.73
C ASP A 619 -6.11 -9.32 54.26
N GLU A 620 -7.37 -9.55 53.86
CA GLU A 620 -8.55 -8.86 54.41
C GLU A 620 -8.80 -9.28 55.88
N ALA A 621 -8.82 -10.58 56.18
CA ALA A 621 -9.05 -11.07 57.54
C ALA A 621 -7.94 -10.65 58.52
N SER A 622 -6.67 -10.62 58.09
CA SER A 622 -5.57 -10.13 58.92
C SER A 622 -5.52 -8.61 59.08
N GLN A 623 -6.36 -7.85 58.36
CA GLN A 623 -6.60 -6.43 58.60
C GLN A 623 -7.85 -6.14 59.44
N GLU A 624 -8.83 -7.04 59.52
CA GLU A 624 -10.01 -6.89 60.41
C GLU A 624 -9.85 -7.52 61.81
N GLU A 625 -8.94 -8.48 62.02
CA GLU A 625 -8.84 -9.22 63.30
C GLU A 625 -7.84 -8.63 64.34
N LEU A 626 -7.62 -7.30 64.34
CA LEU A 626 -6.78 -6.63 65.36
C LEU A 626 -7.35 -5.27 65.83
N LEU A 627 -8.11 -5.37 66.94
CA LEU A 627 -8.82 -4.33 67.72
C LEU A 627 -10.14 -3.77 67.12
N PRO A 628 -11.13 -3.39 67.98
CA PRO A 628 -11.12 -3.43 69.44
C PRO A 628 -12.18 -4.35 70.09
N GLN A 629 -11.76 -5.14 71.07
CA GLN A 629 -12.56 -5.41 72.27
C GLN A 629 -11.72 -5.09 73.50
N ASN A 630 -12.39 -4.67 74.58
CA ASN A 630 -11.80 -4.36 75.89
C ASN A 630 -10.89 -3.12 75.97
N LEU A 631 -11.41 -1.96 75.54
CA LEU A 631 -11.48 -0.85 76.51
C LEU A 631 -12.72 -1.11 77.39
N ASP A 632 -12.65 -0.75 78.67
CA ASP A 632 -13.61 -0.96 79.77
C ASP A 632 -13.37 -2.14 80.74
N GLN A 633 -12.13 -2.65 80.84
CA GLN A 633 -11.66 -3.28 82.09
C GLN A 633 -10.33 -2.71 82.56
N LEU A 634 -10.25 -2.49 83.88
CA LEU A 634 -9.11 -1.98 84.66
C LEU A 634 -8.64 -0.54 84.31
N GLY A 635 -9.34 0.43 84.89
CA GLY A 635 -8.63 1.37 85.75
C GLY A 635 -8.24 0.67 87.06
N LYS A 636 -7.13 1.11 87.69
CA LYS A 636 -6.19 0.32 88.53
C LYS A 636 -5.16 -0.43 87.68
N GLU A 637 -3.85 -0.23 87.85
CA GLU A 637 -3.11 0.55 88.85
C GLU A 637 -2.08 1.50 88.21
N GLU A 638 -1.91 2.68 88.82
CA GLU A 638 -0.72 3.51 88.60
C GLU A 638 0.47 2.95 89.39
N ALA A 639 1.67 3.33 88.96
CA ALA A 639 2.96 3.15 89.63
C ALA A 639 3.47 1.70 89.81
N GLU A 640 4.53 1.38 89.08
CA GLU A 640 5.85 1.31 89.75
C GLU A 640 7.03 1.50 88.76
N SER A 641 8.22 1.77 89.30
CA SER A 641 9.53 1.65 88.64
C SER A 641 9.77 2.41 87.30
N TRP A 642 9.83 3.75 87.36
CA TRP A 642 10.72 4.49 86.44
C TRP A 642 12.19 4.19 86.81
N GLY A 643 12.86 3.38 86.00
CA GLY A 643 14.26 2.97 86.19
C GLY A 643 15.22 3.58 85.15
N VAL A 644 16.24 4.30 85.64
CA VAL A 644 17.40 4.81 84.88
C VAL A 644 18.27 3.60 84.43
N GLU A 645 18.88 3.53 83.24
CA GLU A 645 20.10 4.27 82.85
C GLU A 645 20.47 4.09 81.36
N ARG A 646 21.45 4.86 80.86
CA ARG A 646 21.97 4.82 79.47
C ARG A 646 23.47 5.09 79.41
N VAL A 647 24.30 4.09 79.06
CA VAL A 647 25.78 4.23 79.00
C VAL A 647 26.40 3.51 77.79
N GLN A 648 27.05 4.29 76.91
CA GLN A 648 28.15 3.96 75.96
C GLN A 648 27.95 2.79 74.95
N GLY A 649 28.60 2.74 73.78
CA GLY A 649 29.49 3.69 73.08
C GLY A 649 30.22 2.96 71.94
N ASN A 650 30.21 3.43 70.69
CA ASN A 650 31.28 4.20 70.04
C ASN A 650 30.85 4.49 68.57
N ASN A 651 31.02 5.70 68.01
CA ASN A 651 32.22 6.22 67.31
C ASN A 651 32.60 5.43 66.03
N LEU A 652 32.91 6.05 64.87
CA LEU A 652 33.35 7.43 64.58
C LEU A 652 32.68 8.08 63.33
N SER A 653 32.74 9.43 63.28
CA SER A 653 32.82 10.37 62.11
C SER A 653 32.01 10.09 60.83
N GLY A 654 31.20 11.01 60.28
CA GLY A 654 31.20 12.49 60.38
C GLY A 654 32.09 13.12 59.30
N ASN A 655 31.77 14.26 58.66
CA ASN A 655 30.68 15.25 58.79
C ASN A 655 30.52 15.93 57.38
N SER A 656 29.68 16.90 57.00
CA SER A 656 28.76 17.89 57.61
C SER A 656 27.89 18.51 56.47
N SER A 657 27.01 19.53 56.58
CA SER A 657 26.39 20.32 57.68
C SER A 657 25.18 21.13 57.14
N GLN A 658 24.19 21.43 58.01
CA GLN A 658 23.29 22.61 57.99
C GLN A 658 22.28 22.80 56.82
N ASN A 659 21.08 23.41 56.98
CA ASN A 659 20.38 23.97 58.16
C ASN A 659 18.83 23.89 58.01
N GLY A 660 18.07 24.26 59.05
CA GLY A 660 16.59 24.13 59.15
C GLY A 660 15.75 25.16 58.34
N ALA A 661 14.48 25.43 58.65
CA ALA A 661 13.64 25.02 59.80
C ALA A 661 12.11 25.15 59.51
N TYR A 662 11.25 24.58 60.37
CA TYR A 662 9.79 24.87 60.44
C TYR A 662 9.49 26.06 61.37
N PRO A 663 8.34 26.75 61.21
CA PRO A 663 7.23 26.60 62.17
C PRO A 663 5.80 26.60 61.55
N ILE A 664 4.89 25.67 61.92
CA ILE A 664 3.78 25.78 62.93
C ILE A 664 2.46 26.44 62.41
N LEU A 665 1.42 25.60 62.19
CA LEU A 665 0.04 25.54 62.79
C LEU A 665 -0.75 26.84 63.20
N PRO A 666 -2.07 26.79 63.55
CA PRO A 666 -3.08 25.70 63.48
C PRO A 666 -4.49 26.09 62.92
N GLY A 667 -5.34 25.07 62.66
CA GLY A 667 -6.81 25.16 62.80
C GLY A 667 -7.63 25.73 61.61
N SER A 668 -8.96 25.55 61.55
CA SER A 668 -9.85 24.75 62.42
C SER A 668 -11.24 24.47 61.79
N GLN A 669 -11.89 23.38 62.23
CA GLN A 669 -13.35 23.13 62.23
C GLN A 669 -14.11 22.96 60.89
N VAL A 670 -14.36 21.69 60.57
CA VAL A 670 -15.56 21.18 59.86
C VAL A 670 -16.75 21.18 60.85
N PRO A 671 -17.98 21.58 60.45
CA PRO A 671 -19.05 20.56 60.37
C PRO A 671 -20.16 20.76 59.30
N LYS A 672 -20.35 19.69 58.51
CA LYS A 672 -21.63 18.99 58.18
C LYS A 672 -22.79 19.70 57.44
N ASN A 673 -23.13 19.08 56.30
CA ASN A 673 -24.47 18.67 55.81
C ASN A 673 -25.59 19.72 55.62
N ILE A 674 -26.22 19.70 54.44
CA ILE A 674 -27.53 19.02 54.18
C ILE A 674 -27.87 19.06 52.66
N GLN A 675 -28.01 17.87 52.06
CA GLN A 675 -28.89 17.38 50.96
C GLN A 675 -29.46 18.26 49.80
N PRO A 676 -30.04 17.67 48.73
CA PRO A 676 -30.07 18.26 47.39
C PRO A 676 -31.46 18.69 46.85
N GLN A 677 -31.42 19.46 45.75
CA GLN A 677 -32.47 19.67 44.72
C GLN A 677 -31.73 20.11 43.44
N SER A 678 -31.79 19.44 42.28
CA SER A 678 -32.90 19.13 41.35
C SER A 678 -33.00 20.13 40.18
N ASP A 679 -32.74 19.63 38.98
CA ASP A 679 -33.32 19.97 37.66
C ASP A 679 -33.75 21.42 37.35
N VAL A 680 -33.05 22.05 36.39
CA VAL A 680 -33.67 22.87 35.33
C VAL A 680 -32.89 22.62 34.02
N CYS A 681 -33.61 22.42 32.92
CA CYS A 681 -33.03 22.21 31.58
C CYS A 681 -32.62 23.53 30.89
N PHE A 682 -31.62 23.45 30.00
CA PHE A 682 -31.76 23.95 28.63
C PHE A 682 -30.85 23.16 27.68
#